data_AF-A0A519WRZ3-F1
#
_entry.id   AF-A0A519WRZ3-F1
#
_cell.length_a   1.000
_cell.length_b   1.000
_cell.length_c   1.000
_cell.angle_alpha   90.00
_cell.angle_beta   90.00
_cell.angle_gamma   90.00
#
_symmetry.space_group_name_H-M   'P 1'
#
loop_
_entity.id
_entity.type
_entity.pdbx_description
1 polymer ?
#
loop_
_entity_poly.entity_id
_entity_poly.type
_entity_poly.pdbx_seq_one_letter_code
_entity_poly.pdbx_strand_id
1 'polypeptide(L)'
;MSLNIHYQEDFKDRHIAPGMEDTEAMLATLGINSVEELIEQTVPQKIRLQQPLNLPKAKSEKDYLTALKQTASLNKVFKSYIGQGYYDTITPGVILRNVMENPGWYTQYTPYQAEIAQGRLQALLNFQTTVIDLTGMEIANASLLDEGTAAAEAMFMQYSLRKNQSAKKFFVSRLLFPQTIDILKTRANPFGIELVIGDHLTFGLHDEFFGAIVQYPAGNGEVYDYAAFADQAHEKNVKITVIADLLSLTLLTPPGEWGADIVVGTSQRFGVPMGFGGPHAAFFATKDEYKRSIPGRIIGVTIDSNNNYALRMALQTREQHIRRDKATSNICTAQALLAIMAGFYAVYHGPQGLKFIAERVYHGPQGLKFIAERTHGLAITLSESLKSAGYNVLSKVYFDTIQLDLHDLVDSIKRECIDNEINLHYNGPIVTIALDETTSFDDIKLLIKIFSKVKAIAADAAEVFEGELQTVIPASLQRTSTYLTHPVFNTHHSEHEMLRYIKSLESKDLSLCHSMIALGSCTMKLNATTEMIPVTWPEFGKIHPFAPADQVSGYYTVFNELDKWLSEITGFAAMSLQPNAGAQGEYAGLMVIRAYHQDRGDHHRNIALIPSSAHGTNPASAAMAGMKIVVVKSLENGNIDVEDLKAKAELHAENLSCLMVTYPSTHGVFEESIIDICSVIH
;
A
#
# COMPACT_ATOMS: atom_id res chain seq x y z
N MET A 1 2.15 51.63 -23.21
CA MET A 1 2.54 50.33 -22.60
C MET A 1 2.29 50.48 -21.10
N SER A 2 1.38 49.68 -20.53
CA SER A 2 1.18 49.63 -19.08
C SER A 2 2.00 48.47 -18.54
N LEU A 3 2.83 48.70 -17.53
CA LEU A 3 3.63 47.67 -16.87
C LEU A 3 2.95 47.31 -15.55
N ASN A 4 2.68 46.03 -15.31
CA ASN A 4 2.10 45.57 -14.04
C ASN A 4 3.19 44.91 -13.17
N ILE A 5 3.77 45.70 -12.25
CA ILE A 5 4.77 45.20 -11.29
C ILE A 5 4.18 44.33 -10.18
N HIS A 6 2.85 44.22 -10.12
CA HIS A 6 2.12 43.39 -9.15
C HIS A 6 1.59 42.09 -9.78
N TYR A 7 1.99 41.78 -11.01
CA TYR A 7 1.61 40.52 -11.64
C TYR A 7 2.15 39.34 -10.83
N GLN A 8 1.26 38.42 -10.46
CA GLN A 8 1.54 37.12 -9.90
C GLN A 8 0.70 36.10 -10.67
N GLU A 9 1.29 34.96 -11.01
CA GLU A 9 0.57 33.89 -11.71
C GLU A 9 -0.56 33.31 -10.85
N ASP A 10 -1.73 33.09 -11.46
CA ASP A 10 -2.85 32.35 -10.86
C ASP A 10 -2.84 30.92 -11.39
N PHE A 11 -2.64 29.93 -10.50
CA PHE A 11 -2.52 28.52 -10.89
C PHE A 11 -3.77 27.99 -11.60
N LYS A 12 -4.95 28.56 -11.31
CA LYS A 12 -6.19 28.11 -11.97
C LYS A 12 -6.13 28.28 -13.49
N ASP A 13 -5.40 29.28 -13.98
CA ASP A 13 -5.24 29.56 -15.41
C ASP A 13 -4.30 28.54 -16.10
N ARG A 14 -3.60 27.71 -15.32
CA ARG A 14 -2.83 26.54 -15.79
C ARG A 14 -3.59 25.24 -15.62
N HIS A 15 -4.42 25.14 -14.59
CA HIS A 15 -5.21 23.95 -14.29
C HIS A 15 -6.45 23.82 -15.17
N ILE A 16 -7.14 24.93 -15.43
CA ILE A 16 -8.36 25.01 -16.24
C ILE A 16 -7.95 25.43 -17.64
N ALA A 17 -8.08 24.52 -18.61
CA ALA A 17 -7.62 24.76 -19.97
C ALA A 17 -8.47 25.78 -20.75
N PRO A 18 -9.82 25.76 -20.71
CA PRO A 18 -10.63 26.73 -21.45
C PRO A 18 -10.36 28.16 -20.97
N GLY A 19 -9.92 29.01 -21.89
CA GLY A 19 -9.79 30.45 -21.65
C GLY A 19 -11.14 31.17 -21.75
N MET A 20 -11.12 32.51 -21.73
CA MET A 20 -12.32 33.33 -21.87
C MET A 20 -13.02 33.10 -23.22
N GLU A 21 -12.27 33.11 -24.32
CA GLU A 21 -12.81 32.90 -25.67
C GLU A 21 -13.44 31.49 -25.84
N ASP A 22 -12.76 30.45 -25.34
CA ASP A 22 -13.29 29.08 -25.36
C ASP A 22 -14.58 28.97 -24.53
N THR A 23 -14.58 29.59 -23.35
CA THR A 23 -15.74 29.60 -22.45
C THR A 23 -16.93 30.28 -23.12
N GLU A 24 -16.75 31.43 -23.73
CA GLU A 24 -17.80 32.14 -24.48
C GLU A 24 -18.33 31.29 -25.65
N ALA A 25 -17.46 30.64 -26.41
CA ALA A 25 -17.87 29.76 -27.51
C ALA A 25 -18.67 28.53 -27.02
N MET A 26 -18.25 27.93 -25.90
CA MET A 26 -18.96 26.82 -25.26
C MET A 26 -20.34 27.26 -24.74
N LEU A 27 -20.44 28.40 -24.07
CA LEU A 27 -21.70 28.96 -23.57
C LEU A 27 -22.65 29.30 -24.73
N ALA A 28 -22.14 29.90 -25.81
CA ALA A 28 -22.91 30.18 -27.01
C ALA A 28 -23.46 28.90 -27.68
N THR A 29 -22.68 27.82 -27.68
CA THR A 29 -23.12 26.50 -28.18
C THR A 29 -24.26 25.94 -27.34
N LEU A 30 -24.23 26.16 -26.02
CA LEU A 30 -25.27 25.75 -25.09
C LEU A 30 -26.48 26.70 -25.06
N GLY A 31 -26.39 27.88 -25.68
CA GLY A 31 -27.46 28.87 -25.71
C GLY A 31 -27.68 29.61 -24.39
N ILE A 32 -26.63 29.73 -23.56
CA ILE A 32 -26.66 30.37 -22.23
C ILE A 32 -25.62 31.50 -22.16
N ASN A 33 -25.80 32.44 -21.24
CA ASN A 33 -25.05 33.72 -21.24
C ASN A 33 -23.87 33.74 -20.26
N SER A 34 -23.83 32.84 -19.27
CA SER A 34 -22.73 32.78 -18.31
C SER A 34 -22.56 31.40 -17.66
N VAL A 35 -21.41 31.19 -17.01
CA VAL A 35 -21.16 29.99 -16.20
C VAL A 35 -22.10 29.97 -14.99
N GLU A 36 -22.43 31.13 -14.42
CA GLU A 36 -23.39 31.22 -13.32
C GLU A 36 -24.78 30.72 -13.74
N GLU A 37 -25.23 31.08 -14.95
CA GLU A 37 -26.49 30.58 -15.52
C GLU A 37 -26.44 29.05 -15.73
N LEU A 38 -25.31 28.52 -16.24
CA LEU A 38 -25.11 27.06 -16.36
C LEU A 38 -25.26 26.35 -15.01
N ILE A 39 -24.60 26.85 -13.98
CA ILE A 39 -24.65 26.26 -12.63
C ILE A 39 -26.04 26.38 -12.03
N GLU A 40 -26.75 27.50 -12.23
CA GLU A 40 -28.13 27.67 -11.78
C GLU A 40 -29.10 26.69 -12.43
N GLN A 41 -28.94 26.40 -13.71
CA GLN A 41 -29.77 25.43 -14.44
C GLN A 41 -29.37 23.96 -14.17
N THR A 42 -28.18 23.70 -13.61
CA THR A 42 -27.64 22.34 -13.44
C THR A 42 -27.70 21.85 -11.99
N VAL A 43 -27.32 22.69 -11.01
CA VAL A 43 -27.20 22.30 -9.60
C VAL A 43 -28.43 22.80 -8.82
N PRO A 44 -29.22 21.93 -8.18
CA PRO A 44 -30.44 22.33 -7.48
C PRO A 44 -30.19 23.42 -6.44
N GLN A 45 -30.98 24.49 -6.49
CA GLN A 45 -30.77 25.68 -5.65
C GLN A 45 -30.73 25.38 -4.16
N LYS A 46 -31.54 24.41 -3.69
CA LYS A 46 -31.69 24.07 -2.28
C LYS A 46 -30.42 23.46 -1.64
N ILE A 47 -29.51 22.91 -2.44
CA ILE A 47 -28.27 22.29 -1.94
C ILE A 47 -27.01 23.13 -2.22
N ARG A 48 -27.16 24.26 -2.94
CA ARG A 48 -26.03 25.14 -3.23
C ARG A 48 -25.57 25.83 -1.95
N LEU A 49 -24.26 25.95 -1.79
CA LEU A 49 -23.67 26.76 -0.72
C LEU A 49 -24.15 28.22 -0.87
N GLN A 50 -24.59 28.78 0.25
CA GLN A 50 -25.07 30.17 0.31
C GLN A 50 -23.93 31.18 0.48
N GLN A 51 -22.76 30.70 0.88
CA GLN A 51 -21.54 31.50 1.05
C GLN A 51 -20.39 30.81 0.32
N PRO A 52 -19.41 31.56 -0.21
CA PRO A 52 -18.18 30.98 -0.73
C PRO A 52 -17.44 30.16 0.34
N LEU A 53 -16.63 29.20 -0.11
CA LEU A 53 -15.78 28.41 0.79
C LEU A 53 -14.82 29.31 1.57
N ASN A 54 -14.72 29.09 2.87
CA ASN A 54 -13.81 29.79 3.77
C ASN A 54 -12.42 29.14 3.77
N LEU A 55 -11.72 29.24 2.64
CA LEU A 55 -10.37 28.70 2.45
C LEU A 55 -9.30 29.81 2.46
N PRO A 56 -8.03 29.48 2.77
CA PRO A 56 -6.93 30.43 2.62
C PRO A 56 -6.85 30.97 1.19
N LYS A 57 -6.28 32.17 1.04
CA LYS A 57 -6.03 32.75 -0.29
C LYS A 57 -5.16 31.82 -1.11
N ALA A 58 -5.49 31.70 -2.40
CA ALA A 58 -4.68 30.95 -3.36
C ALA A 58 -3.23 31.46 -3.36
N LYS A 59 -2.28 30.53 -3.42
CA LYS A 59 -0.86 30.80 -3.58
C LYS A 59 -0.50 30.64 -5.06
N SER A 60 0.50 31.38 -5.50
CA SER A 60 1.14 31.08 -6.78
C SER A 60 1.95 29.79 -6.67
N GLU A 61 2.32 29.18 -7.80
CA GLU A 61 3.05 27.91 -7.80
C GLU A 61 4.38 28.01 -7.05
N LYS A 62 5.09 29.13 -7.25
CA LYS A 62 6.34 29.42 -6.54
C LYS A 62 6.15 29.54 -5.03
N ASP A 63 5.12 30.28 -4.61
CA ASP A 63 4.84 30.51 -3.19
C ASP A 63 4.36 29.22 -2.50
N TYR A 64 3.61 28.37 -3.21
CA TYR A 64 3.23 27.04 -2.74
C TYR A 64 4.47 26.18 -2.45
N LEU A 65 5.36 26.01 -3.43
CA LEU A 65 6.57 25.19 -3.24
C LEU A 65 7.47 25.74 -2.14
N THR A 66 7.62 27.07 -2.07
CA THR A 66 8.43 27.72 -1.02
C THR A 66 7.83 27.46 0.37
N ALA A 67 6.52 27.65 0.54
CA ALA A 67 5.85 27.45 1.82
C ALA A 67 5.81 25.97 2.23
N LEU A 68 5.55 25.06 1.27
CA LEU A 68 5.56 23.63 1.55
C LEU A 68 6.96 23.14 1.89
N LYS A 69 8.03 23.67 1.27
CA LYS A 69 9.40 23.32 1.63
C LYS A 69 9.76 23.75 3.05
N GLN A 70 9.28 24.91 3.49
CA GLN A 70 9.40 25.34 4.89
C GLN A 70 8.69 24.36 5.83
N THR A 71 7.46 23.95 5.48
CA THR A 71 6.69 22.96 6.25
C THR A 71 7.40 21.61 6.31
N ALA A 72 7.92 21.13 5.17
CA ALA A 72 8.66 19.89 5.06
C ALA A 72 9.94 19.91 5.93
N SER A 73 10.62 21.05 6.01
CA SER A 73 11.84 21.21 6.85
C SER A 73 11.60 21.07 8.36
N LEU A 74 10.34 21.04 8.80
CA LEU A 74 9.97 20.73 10.20
C LEU A 74 10.06 19.22 10.50
N ASN A 75 10.14 18.37 9.48
CA ASN A 75 10.41 16.95 9.64
C ASN A 75 11.92 16.71 9.83
N LYS A 76 12.27 15.79 10.72
CA LYS A 76 13.66 15.36 10.98
C LYS A 76 13.87 13.99 10.32
N VAL A 77 14.73 13.95 9.31
CA VAL A 77 15.03 12.71 8.58
C VAL A 77 16.12 11.93 9.31
N PHE A 78 15.71 11.08 10.25
CA PHE A 78 16.60 10.22 11.04
C PHE A 78 16.86 8.88 10.35
N LYS A 79 18.02 8.27 10.62
CA LYS A 79 18.25 6.86 10.27
C LYS A 79 17.36 5.98 11.15
N SER A 80 16.43 5.26 10.55
CA SER A 80 15.39 4.55 11.30
C SER A 80 15.54 3.04 11.14
N TYR A 81 16.06 2.38 12.17
CA TYR A 81 16.20 0.92 12.28
C TYR A 81 15.03 0.29 13.06
N ILE A 82 13.83 0.86 12.90
CA ILE A 82 12.61 0.41 13.59
C ILE A 82 12.09 -0.91 13.01
N GLY A 83 12.17 -1.07 11.68
CA GLY A 83 11.63 -2.22 10.96
C GLY A 83 10.11 -2.19 10.90
N GLN A 84 9.45 -3.25 11.38
CA GLN A 84 7.99 -3.35 11.36
C GLN A 84 7.36 -3.28 9.96
N GLY A 85 8.04 -3.81 8.95
CA GLY A 85 7.56 -3.86 7.57
C GLY A 85 7.96 -2.67 6.72
N TYR A 86 8.70 -1.72 7.29
CA TYR A 86 9.24 -0.56 6.58
C TYR A 86 10.75 -0.49 6.80
N TYR A 87 11.50 -0.45 5.71
CA TYR A 87 12.95 -0.47 5.71
C TYR A 87 13.43 0.57 4.71
N ASP A 88 14.46 1.36 5.05
CA ASP A 88 14.96 2.33 4.06
C ASP A 88 15.56 1.59 2.86
N THR A 89 15.47 2.20 1.69
CA THR A 89 15.89 1.61 0.42
C THR A 89 16.41 2.67 -0.52
N ILE A 90 17.27 2.26 -1.44
CA ILE A 90 17.81 3.12 -2.47
C ILE A 90 16.90 3.00 -3.69
N THR A 91 16.04 4.00 -3.93
CA THR A 91 15.35 4.12 -5.23
C THR A 91 16.38 4.44 -6.32
N PRO A 92 16.59 3.56 -7.32
CA PRO A 92 17.56 3.83 -8.37
C PRO A 92 17.19 5.11 -9.14
N GLY A 93 18.16 6.01 -9.36
CA GLY A 93 17.90 7.32 -9.95
C GLY A 93 17.21 7.25 -11.32
N VAL A 94 17.50 6.22 -12.12
CA VAL A 94 16.84 5.97 -13.41
C VAL A 94 15.36 5.62 -13.25
N ILE A 95 14.97 4.92 -12.18
CA ILE A 95 13.56 4.59 -11.89
C ILE A 95 12.85 5.81 -11.28
N LEU A 96 13.49 6.50 -10.33
CA LEU A 96 12.94 7.72 -9.72
C LEU A 96 12.57 8.73 -10.81
N ARG A 97 13.54 9.08 -11.65
CA ARG A 97 13.39 10.14 -12.65
C ARG A 97 12.47 9.75 -13.82
N ASN A 98 12.60 8.51 -14.31
CA ASN A 98 11.93 8.11 -15.56
C ASN A 98 10.61 7.34 -15.34
N VAL A 99 10.21 7.09 -14.09
CA VAL A 99 8.94 6.44 -13.73
C VAL A 99 8.16 7.29 -12.73
N MET A 100 8.67 7.47 -11.51
CA MET A 100 7.95 8.22 -10.46
C MET A 100 7.75 9.70 -10.81
N GLU A 101 8.78 10.32 -11.39
CA GLU A 101 8.76 11.74 -11.80
C GLU A 101 8.37 11.94 -13.29
N ASN A 102 7.92 10.88 -13.96
CA ASN A 102 7.56 10.93 -15.38
C ASN A 102 6.03 10.83 -15.58
N PRO A 103 5.36 11.90 -16.07
CA PRO A 103 3.92 11.88 -16.29
C PRO A 103 3.47 10.84 -17.31
N GLY A 104 4.36 10.34 -18.17
CA GLY A 104 4.10 9.20 -19.04
C GLY A 104 3.83 7.88 -18.31
N TRP A 105 4.09 7.81 -17.00
CA TRP A 105 3.85 6.62 -16.15
C TRP A 105 2.78 6.82 -15.08
N TYR A 106 2.58 8.05 -14.57
CA TYR A 106 1.64 8.31 -13.47
C TYR A 106 0.30 8.97 -13.88
N THR A 107 0.14 9.41 -15.14
CA THR A 107 -1.10 10.10 -15.56
C THR A 107 -2.12 9.19 -16.24
N GLN A 108 -1.73 7.99 -16.67
CA GLN A 108 -2.66 6.97 -17.10
C GLN A 108 -3.33 6.28 -15.91
N TYR A 109 -4.46 5.60 -16.17
CA TYR A 109 -5.20 4.86 -15.16
C TYR A 109 -5.15 3.35 -15.43
N THR A 110 -6.06 2.62 -14.78
CA THR A 110 -6.26 1.17 -14.97
C THR A 110 -6.23 0.80 -16.47
N PRO A 111 -5.50 -0.26 -16.88
CA PRO A 111 -5.36 -0.66 -18.29
C PRO A 111 -6.63 -1.34 -18.83
N TYR A 112 -7.78 -0.66 -18.78
CA TYR A 112 -9.06 -1.15 -19.31
C TYR A 112 -9.00 -1.39 -20.83
N GLN A 113 -8.33 -0.49 -21.56
CA GLN A 113 -8.04 -0.60 -22.99
C GLN A 113 -6.64 -1.19 -23.15
N ALA A 114 -6.54 -2.50 -23.35
CA ALA A 114 -5.28 -3.23 -23.25
C ALA A 114 -4.30 -2.89 -24.40
N GLU A 115 -4.84 -2.62 -25.59
CA GLU A 115 -4.11 -2.35 -26.83
C GLU A 115 -3.24 -1.09 -26.72
N ILE A 116 -3.65 -0.12 -25.91
CA ILE A 116 -2.94 1.14 -25.62
C ILE A 116 -2.38 1.18 -24.19
N ALA A 117 -2.09 0.00 -23.64
CA ALA A 117 -1.61 -0.19 -22.28
C ALA A 117 -0.58 -1.31 -22.12
N GLN A 118 -0.01 -1.80 -23.22
CA GLN A 118 0.89 -2.96 -23.20
C GLN A 118 2.17 -2.71 -22.38
N GLY A 119 2.61 -1.45 -22.27
CA GLY A 119 3.77 -1.04 -21.48
C GLY A 119 3.58 -1.32 -20.00
N ARG A 120 2.58 -0.69 -19.38
CA ARG A 120 2.28 -0.92 -17.95
C ARG A 120 1.80 -2.33 -17.66
N LEU A 121 1.08 -2.96 -18.59
CA LEU A 121 0.72 -4.38 -18.45
C LEU A 121 1.96 -5.27 -18.39
N GLN A 122 2.97 -5.03 -19.23
CA GLN A 122 4.23 -5.78 -19.19
C GLN A 122 5.02 -5.50 -17.90
N ALA A 123 5.06 -4.25 -17.45
CA ALA A 123 5.73 -3.90 -16.20
C ALA A 123 5.05 -4.54 -14.96
N LEU A 124 3.71 -4.60 -14.93
CA LEU A 124 2.96 -5.31 -13.89
C LEU A 124 3.14 -6.84 -13.98
N LEU A 125 3.32 -7.38 -15.19
CA LEU A 125 3.67 -8.79 -15.36
C LEU A 125 5.07 -9.08 -14.80
N ASN A 126 6.05 -8.19 -14.99
CA ASN A 126 7.37 -8.32 -14.35
C ASN A 126 7.26 -8.36 -12.83
N PHE A 127 6.40 -7.51 -12.24
CA PHE A 127 6.10 -7.52 -10.81
C PHE A 127 5.50 -8.87 -10.37
N GLN A 128 4.47 -9.36 -11.07
CA GLN A 128 3.89 -10.68 -10.78
C GLN A 128 4.93 -11.79 -10.83
N THR A 129 5.76 -11.83 -11.89
CA THR A 129 6.82 -12.84 -12.03
C THR A 129 7.86 -12.71 -10.92
N THR A 130 8.21 -11.49 -10.50
CA THR A 130 9.11 -11.27 -9.37
C THR A 130 8.57 -11.87 -8.09
N VAL A 131 7.29 -11.63 -7.80
CA VAL A 131 6.62 -12.17 -6.62
C VAL A 131 6.52 -13.70 -6.69
N ILE A 132 6.09 -14.25 -7.83
CA ILE A 132 5.99 -15.71 -8.08
C ILE A 132 7.34 -16.38 -7.81
N ASP A 133 8.41 -15.93 -8.46
CA ASP A 133 9.74 -16.53 -8.35
C ASP A 133 10.30 -16.40 -6.92
N LEU A 134 10.13 -15.26 -6.26
CA LEU A 134 10.68 -15.05 -4.92
C LEU A 134 9.90 -15.82 -3.84
N THR A 135 8.59 -15.94 -3.98
CA THR A 135 7.73 -16.64 -3.00
C THR A 135 7.62 -18.14 -3.23
N GLY A 136 7.99 -18.63 -4.42
CA GLY A 136 7.81 -20.03 -4.83
C GLY A 136 6.35 -20.41 -5.09
N MET A 137 5.47 -19.43 -5.27
CA MET A 137 4.04 -19.63 -5.53
C MET A 137 3.74 -19.70 -7.04
N GLU A 138 2.52 -20.07 -7.41
CA GLU A 138 2.17 -20.36 -8.81
C GLU A 138 1.50 -19.17 -9.53
N ILE A 139 0.82 -18.29 -8.79
CA ILE A 139 0.17 -17.09 -9.32
C ILE A 139 0.27 -15.93 -8.33
N ALA A 140 0.44 -14.71 -8.84
CA ALA A 140 0.39 -13.48 -8.06
C ALA A 140 -0.52 -12.43 -8.73
N ASN A 141 -1.05 -11.50 -7.93
CA ASN A 141 -1.86 -10.40 -8.43
C ASN A 141 -1.02 -9.15 -8.79
N ALA A 142 -1.66 -8.13 -9.36
CA ALA A 142 -1.07 -6.87 -9.78
C ALA A 142 -1.24 -5.79 -8.69
N SER A 143 -0.86 -6.19 -7.47
CA SER A 143 -0.84 -5.47 -6.18
C SER A 143 -2.13 -5.37 -5.37
N LEU A 144 -1.95 -5.19 -4.07
CA LEU A 144 -2.90 -4.74 -3.06
C LEU A 144 -2.40 -3.43 -2.41
N LEU A 145 -3.11 -2.96 -1.38
CA LEU A 145 -2.93 -1.63 -0.80
C LEU A 145 -1.75 -1.52 0.18
N ASP A 146 -1.63 -2.47 1.11
CA ASP A 146 -0.56 -2.57 2.11
C ASP A 146 -0.52 -4.00 2.70
N GLU A 147 0.49 -4.30 3.51
CA GLU A 147 0.67 -5.63 4.10
C GLU A 147 -0.50 -6.07 4.98
N GLY A 148 -1.01 -5.17 5.82
CA GLY A 148 -2.10 -5.47 6.75
C GLY A 148 -3.40 -5.82 6.03
N THR A 149 -3.75 -5.06 4.99
CA THR A 149 -4.90 -5.34 4.14
C THR A 149 -4.70 -6.60 3.31
N ALA A 150 -3.50 -6.87 2.81
CA ALA A 150 -3.19 -8.13 2.11
C ALA A 150 -3.36 -9.36 3.03
N ALA A 151 -2.92 -9.26 4.29
CA ALA A 151 -3.13 -10.29 5.30
C ALA A 151 -4.63 -10.52 5.59
N ALA A 152 -5.42 -9.45 5.67
CA ALA A 152 -6.87 -9.57 5.84
C ALA A 152 -7.57 -10.17 4.62
N GLU A 153 -7.15 -9.84 3.40
CA GLU A 153 -7.66 -10.48 2.19
C GLU A 153 -7.32 -11.98 2.17
N ALA A 154 -6.15 -12.38 2.67
CA ALA A 154 -5.77 -13.79 2.78
C ALA A 154 -6.67 -14.54 3.78
N MET A 155 -6.92 -13.94 4.95
CA MET A 155 -7.88 -14.46 5.93
C MET A 155 -9.27 -14.66 5.31
N PHE A 156 -9.78 -13.68 4.54
CA PHE A 156 -11.09 -13.79 3.89
C PHE A 156 -11.14 -14.81 2.77
N MET A 157 -10.07 -14.92 1.99
CA MET A 157 -9.94 -15.95 0.96
C MET A 157 -9.98 -17.34 1.60
N GLN A 158 -9.24 -17.57 2.69
CA GLN A 158 -9.28 -18.84 3.44
C GLN A 158 -10.64 -19.08 4.08
N TYR A 159 -11.25 -18.05 4.67
CA TYR A 159 -12.60 -18.13 5.22
C TYR A 159 -13.59 -18.57 4.14
N SER A 160 -13.55 -17.96 2.94
CA SER A 160 -14.45 -18.31 1.84
C SER A 160 -14.21 -19.70 1.26
N LEU A 161 -12.96 -20.19 1.31
CA LEU A 161 -12.53 -21.50 0.81
C LEU A 161 -12.62 -22.62 1.86
N ARG A 162 -13.11 -22.33 3.08
CA ARG A 162 -13.15 -23.32 4.16
C ARG A 162 -14.14 -24.45 3.83
N LYS A 163 -13.75 -25.69 4.09
CA LYS A 163 -14.64 -26.85 3.93
C LYS A 163 -15.67 -26.89 5.06
N ASN A 164 -15.21 -26.71 6.30
CA ASN A 164 -16.07 -26.65 7.47
C ASN A 164 -16.70 -25.25 7.62
N GLN A 165 -17.98 -25.11 7.25
CA GLN A 165 -18.68 -23.83 7.32
C GLN A 165 -18.86 -23.31 8.76
N SER A 166 -18.79 -24.19 9.77
CA SER A 166 -18.85 -23.80 11.18
C SER A 166 -17.51 -23.36 11.77
N ALA A 167 -16.38 -23.60 11.07
CA ALA A 167 -15.08 -23.13 11.51
C ALA A 167 -15.01 -21.60 11.43
N LYS A 168 -14.81 -20.97 12.58
CA LYS A 168 -14.75 -19.51 12.75
C LYS A 168 -13.47 -19.01 13.41
N LYS A 169 -12.59 -19.92 13.84
CA LYS A 169 -11.32 -19.55 14.46
C LYS A 169 -10.24 -19.36 13.40
N PHE A 170 -9.43 -18.33 13.57
CA PHE A 170 -8.27 -18.03 12.75
C PHE A 170 -7.05 -17.89 13.64
N PHE A 171 -6.03 -18.72 13.42
CA PHE A 171 -4.82 -18.64 14.22
C PHE A 171 -3.94 -17.50 13.71
N VAL A 172 -3.47 -16.66 14.62
CA VAL A 172 -2.58 -15.53 14.33
C VAL A 172 -1.33 -15.68 15.19
N SER A 173 -0.17 -15.83 14.57
CA SER A 173 1.09 -15.80 15.33
C SER A 173 1.23 -14.46 16.06
N ARG A 174 1.56 -14.52 17.35
CA ARG A 174 1.84 -13.33 18.18
C ARG A 174 3.05 -12.51 17.71
N LEU A 175 3.87 -13.09 16.82
CA LEU A 175 5.04 -12.43 16.24
C LEU A 175 4.74 -11.77 14.89
N LEU A 176 3.48 -11.61 14.51
CA LEU A 176 3.12 -10.67 13.45
C LEU A 176 3.36 -9.23 13.91
N PHE A 177 3.52 -8.30 12.95
CA PHE A 177 3.58 -6.88 13.30
C PHE A 177 2.25 -6.38 13.91
N PRO A 178 2.29 -5.46 14.90
CA PRO A 178 1.10 -5.00 15.62
C PRO A 178 0.01 -4.43 14.70
N GLN A 179 0.39 -3.58 13.74
CA GLN A 179 -0.54 -2.97 12.79
C GLN A 179 -1.26 -4.00 11.91
N THR A 180 -0.57 -5.10 11.54
CA THR A 180 -1.17 -6.20 10.77
C THR A 180 -2.23 -6.92 11.61
N ILE A 181 -1.93 -7.19 12.89
CA ILE A 181 -2.89 -7.79 13.82
C ILE A 181 -4.12 -6.88 14.01
N ASP A 182 -3.95 -5.57 14.11
CA ASP A 182 -5.06 -4.64 14.29
C ASP A 182 -5.97 -4.53 13.05
N ILE A 183 -5.40 -4.58 11.84
CA ILE A 183 -6.19 -4.70 10.61
C ILE A 183 -6.94 -6.04 10.56
N LEU A 184 -6.31 -7.16 10.95
CA LEU A 184 -6.99 -8.46 11.05
C LEU A 184 -8.17 -8.40 12.02
N LYS A 185 -8.01 -7.82 13.22
CA LYS A 185 -9.10 -7.67 14.21
C LYS A 185 -10.27 -6.88 13.62
N THR A 186 -9.96 -5.76 12.96
CA THR A 186 -10.97 -4.89 12.35
C THR A 186 -11.75 -5.63 11.26
N ARG A 187 -11.04 -6.38 10.41
CA ARG A 187 -11.61 -7.13 9.28
C ARG A 187 -12.35 -8.39 9.72
N ALA A 188 -11.91 -9.03 10.80
CA ALA A 188 -12.58 -10.21 11.38
C ALA A 188 -13.93 -9.87 12.02
N ASN A 189 -14.04 -8.68 12.61
CA ASN A 189 -15.16 -8.29 13.46
C ASN A 189 -16.56 -8.40 12.80
N PRO A 190 -16.79 -7.95 11.55
CA PRO A 190 -18.12 -8.03 10.93
C PRO A 190 -18.62 -9.45 10.69
N PHE A 191 -17.71 -10.42 10.55
CA PHE A 191 -18.04 -11.82 10.26
C PHE A 191 -18.07 -12.70 11.51
N GLY A 192 -17.76 -12.14 12.69
CA GLY A 192 -17.63 -12.89 13.93
C GLY A 192 -16.53 -13.95 13.84
N ILE A 193 -15.45 -13.64 13.12
CA ILE A 193 -14.24 -14.47 13.08
C ILE A 193 -13.50 -14.27 14.41
N GLU A 194 -13.17 -15.36 15.08
CA GLU A 194 -12.41 -15.36 16.33
C GLU A 194 -10.92 -15.47 16.02
N LEU A 195 -10.17 -14.40 16.31
CA LEU A 195 -8.71 -14.42 16.19
C LEU A 195 -8.09 -15.03 17.44
N VAL A 196 -7.37 -16.14 17.27
CA VAL A 196 -6.61 -16.78 18.35
C VAL A 196 -5.15 -16.38 18.18
N ILE A 197 -4.74 -15.36 18.94
CA ILE A 197 -3.37 -14.83 18.92
C ILE A 197 -2.52 -15.67 19.86
N GLY A 198 -1.50 -16.35 19.35
CA GLY A 198 -0.73 -17.32 20.13
C GLY A 198 0.69 -17.60 19.64
N ASP A 199 1.38 -18.46 20.36
CA ASP A 199 2.73 -18.92 20.01
C ASP A 199 2.67 -20.08 19.02
N HIS A 200 3.13 -19.86 17.79
CA HIS A 200 3.11 -20.84 16.72
C HIS A 200 3.99 -22.08 16.99
N LEU A 201 4.93 -22.03 17.93
CA LEU A 201 5.78 -23.17 18.29
C LEU A 201 5.06 -24.20 19.17
N THR A 202 4.05 -23.76 19.91
CA THR A 202 3.34 -24.61 20.90
C THR A 202 1.86 -24.79 20.56
N PHE A 203 1.35 -24.02 19.60
CA PHE A 203 -0.05 -24.04 19.23
C PHE A 203 -0.39 -25.28 18.40
N GLY A 204 -1.44 -26.00 18.80
CA GLY A 204 -1.97 -27.14 18.06
C GLY A 204 -3.24 -26.76 17.28
N LEU A 205 -3.22 -26.92 15.96
CA LEU A 205 -4.39 -26.70 15.11
C LEU A 205 -5.40 -27.84 15.24
N HIS A 206 -6.69 -27.50 15.18
CA HIS A 206 -7.82 -28.44 15.23
C HIS A 206 -9.00 -27.94 14.39
N ASP A 207 -10.05 -28.74 14.26
CA ASP A 207 -11.10 -28.61 13.23
C ASP A 207 -11.99 -27.33 13.30
N GLU A 208 -11.85 -26.53 14.36
CA GLU A 208 -12.54 -25.23 14.50
C GLU A 208 -11.82 -24.10 13.75
N PHE A 209 -10.55 -24.33 13.37
CA PHE A 209 -9.74 -23.40 12.61
C PHE A 209 -9.98 -23.54 11.12
N PHE A 210 -10.13 -22.41 10.42
CA PHE A 210 -10.22 -22.41 8.95
C PHE A 210 -8.92 -21.97 8.28
N GLY A 211 -8.03 -21.31 9.01
CA GLY A 211 -6.75 -20.83 8.52
C GLY A 211 -5.80 -20.43 9.65
N ALA A 212 -4.54 -20.26 9.28
CA ALA A 212 -3.47 -19.79 10.15
C ALA A 212 -2.60 -18.77 9.41
N ILE A 213 -2.05 -17.80 10.14
CA ILE A 213 -1.10 -16.82 9.59
C ILE A 213 0.16 -16.72 10.45
N VAL A 214 1.31 -16.75 9.78
CA VAL A 214 2.66 -16.56 10.36
C VAL A 214 3.45 -15.51 9.56
N GLN A 215 4.57 -15.06 10.10
CA GLN A 215 5.45 -14.08 9.47
C GLN A 215 6.87 -14.64 9.31
N TYR A 216 7.53 -14.35 8.19
CA TYR A 216 8.80 -14.96 7.77
C TYR A 216 9.72 -13.96 7.02
N PRO A 217 10.79 -13.45 7.66
CA PRO A 217 11.14 -13.56 9.08
C PRO A 217 10.05 -12.99 10.00
N ALA A 218 9.98 -13.47 11.24
CA ALA A 218 8.99 -13.00 12.21
C ALA A 218 9.25 -11.54 12.65
N GLY A 219 8.28 -10.90 13.29
CA GLY A 219 8.36 -9.48 13.66
C GLY A 219 9.44 -9.15 14.71
N ASN A 220 10.01 -10.15 15.36
CA ASN A 220 11.19 -10.06 16.22
C ASN A 220 12.51 -10.33 15.48
N GLY A 221 12.48 -10.57 14.18
CA GLY A 221 13.63 -10.89 13.33
C GLY A 221 13.97 -12.37 13.22
N GLU A 222 13.39 -13.24 14.05
CA GLU A 222 13.69 -14.68 14.01
C GLU A 222 13.18 -15.34 12.73
N VAL A 223 13.99 -16.25 12.18
CA VAL A 223 13.62 -17.12 11.06
C VAL A 223 13.30 -18.49 11.62
N TYR A 224 12.03 -18.86 11.54
CA TYR A 224 11.53 -20.16 12.00
C TYR A 224 11.40 -21.14 10.82
N ASP A 225 11.60 -22.43 11.10
CA ASP A 225 11.21 -23.51 10.19
C ASP A 225 9.72 -23.83 10.39
N TYR A 226 8.90 -23.46 9.42
CA TYR A 226 7.44 -23.66 9.46
C TYR A 226 6.99 -24.93 8.73
N ALA A 227 7.88 -25.75 8.17
CA ALA A 227 7.48 -26.92 7.38
C ALA A 227 6.58 -27.88 8.19
N ALA A 228 6.98 -28.22 9.41
CA ALA A 228 6.19 -29.09 10.29
C ALA A 228 4.85 -28.46 10.71
N PHE A 229 4.78 -27.13 10.83
CA PHE A 229 3.53 -26.41 11.14
C PHE A 229 2.59 -26.44 9.92
N ALA A 230 3.12 -26.32 8.70
CA ALA A 230 2.38 -26.49 7.45
C ALA A 230 1.78 -27.88 7.29
N ASP A 231 2.59 -28.92 7.49
CA ASP A 231 2.12 -30.31 7.41
C ASP A 231 0.97 -30.57 8.41
N GLN A 232 1.13 -30.14 9.67
CA GLN A 232 0.09 -30.28 10.69
C GLN A 232 -1.20 -29.53 10.34
N ALA A 233 -1.09 -28.33 9.76
CA ALA A 233 -2.26 -27.58 9.31
C ALA A 233 -2.99 -28.31 8.18
N HIS A 234 -2.26 -28.82 7.20
CA HIS A 234 -2.81 -29.53 6.05
C HIS A 234 -3.48 -30.85 6.42
N GLU A 235 -2.93 -31.60 7.39
CA GLU A 235 -3.60 -32.79 7.97
C GLU A 235 -5.01 -32.46 8.52
N LYS A 236 -5.23 -31.22 8.95
CA LYS A 236 -6.52 -30.71 9.44
C LYS A 236 -7.33 -29.93 8.40
N ASN A 237 -6.91 -29.91 7.14
CA ASN A 237 -7.48 -29.09 6.06
C ASN A 237 -7.47 -27.57 6.37
N VAL A 238 -6.53 -27.12 7.21
CA VAL A 238 -6.30 -25.70 7.52
C VAL A 238 -5.26 -25.16 6.55
N LYS A 239 -5.56 -24.04 5.89
CA LYS A 239 -4.63 -23.37 4.98
C LYS A 239 -3.69 -22.44 5.75
N ILE A 240 -2.47 -22.26 5.26
CA ILE A 240 -1.49 -21.35 5.86
C ILE A 240 -1.23 -20.14 4.96
N THR A 241 -1.31 -18.97 5.58
CA THR A 241 -0.82 -17.71 5.04
C THR A 241 0.52 -17.34 5.66
N VAL A 242 1.43 -16.83 4.85
CA VAL A 242 2.74 -16.37 5.27
C VAL A 242 2.92 -14.92 4.84
N ILE A 243 3.20 -14.05 5.80
CA ILE A 243 3.66 -12.69 5.52
C ILE A 243 5.17 -12.76 5.35
N ALA A 244 5.70 -12.43 4.18
CA ALA A 244 7.12 -12.60 3.86
C ALA A 244 7.78 -11.32 3.34
N ASP A 245 9.07 -11.17 3.60
CA ASP A 245 9.91 -10.08 3.09
C ASP A 245 10.64 -10.53 1.81
N LEU A 246 10.39 -9.87 0.67
CA LEU A 246 10.95 -10.27 -0.62
C LEU A 246 12.49 -10.25 -0.68
N LEU A 247 13.15 -9.34 0.06
CA LEU A 247 14.62 -9.29 0.06
C LEU A 247 15.18 -10.49 0.82
N SER A 248 14.59 -10.84 1.97
CA SER A 248 14.99 -12.00 2.75
C SER A 248 14.84 -13.31 1.95
N LEU A 249 13.81 -13.41 1.10
CA LEU A 249 13.56 -14.58 0.25
C LEU A 249 14.60 -14.77 -0.85
N THR A 250 15.53 -13.84 -1.06
CA THR A 250 16.69 -14.09 -1.93
C THR A 250 17.69 -15.05 -1.29
N LEU A 251 17.71 -15.14 0.05
CA LEU A 251 18.59 -16.01 0.82
C LEU A 251 17.86 -17.14 1.55
N LEU A 252 16.59 -16.95 1.87
CA LEU A 252 15.77 -17.90 2.63
C LEU A 252 14.98 -18.84 1.72
N THR A 253 14.85 -20.11 2.11
CA THR A 253 13.95 -21.06 1.45
C THR A 253 12.54 -20.45 1.42
N PRO A 254 11.95 -20.24 0.23
CA PRO A 254 10.74 -19.46 0.10
C PRO A 254 9.50 -20.25 0.52
N PRO A 255 8.41 -19.57 0.95
CA PRO A 255 7.27 -20.24 1.55
C PRO A 255 6.57 -21.30 0.71
N GLY A 256 6.56 -21.14 -0.62
CA GLY A 256 6.01 -22.14 -1.52
C GLY A 256 6.73 -23.49 -1.46
N GLU A 257 8.02 -23.52 -1.12
CA GLU A 257 8.82 -24.76 -1.07
C GLU A 257 8.56 -25.61 0.18
N TRP A 258 8.10 -24.99 1.28
CA TRP A 258 7.82 -25.70 2.54
C TRP A 258 6.33 -25.83 2.87
N GLY A 259 5.44 -25.46 1.95
CA GLY A 259 4.01 -25.79 2.03
C GLY A 259 3.06 -24.63 2.33
N ALA A 260 3.46 -23.37 2.16
CA ALA A 260 2.50 -22.26 2.23
C ALA A 260 1.40 -22.36 1.17
N ASP A 261 0.19 -21.90 1.50
CA ASP A 261 -0.93 -21.82 0.53
C ASP A 261 -1.07 -20.43 -0.07
N ILE A 262 -0.77 -19.41 0.74
CA ILE A 262 -0.86 -17.99 0.39
C ILE A 262 0.37 -17.28 0.96
N VAL A 263 1.01 -16.43 0.16
CA VAL A 263 2.13 -15.58 0.58
C VAL A 263 1.79 -14.14 0.28
N VAL A 264 1.88 -13.28 1.29
CA VAL A 264 1.60 -11.84 1.18
C VAL A 264 2.75 -11.05 1.78
N GLY A 265 2.76 -9.75 1.57
CA GLY A 265 3.76 -8.85 2.15
C GLY A 265 3.78 -7.53 1.41
N THR A 266 4.79 -6.72 1.69
CA THR A 266 5.06 -5.47 0.97
C THR A 266 6.25 -5.61 0.04
N SER A 267 6.21 -4.92 -1.11
CA SER A 267 7.38 -4.75 -1.99
C SER A 267 8.10 -3.43 -1.76
N GLN A 268 7.85 -2.73 -0.65
CA GLN A 268 8.38 -1.38 -0.37
C GLN A 268 9.90 -1.30 -0.52
N ARG A 269 10.63 -2.21 0.15
CA ARG A 269 12.10 -2.19 0.15
C ARG A 269 12.75 -2.57 -1.19
N PHE A 270 11.95 -2.77 -2.24
CA PHE A 270 12.43 -2.86 -3.61
C PHE A 270 12.36 -1.48 -4.27
N GLY A 271 13.15 -0.54 -3.74
CA GLY A 271 13.36 0.78 -4.33
C GLY A 271 12.18 1.75 -4.23
N VAL A 272 11.21 1.54 -3.33
CA VAL A 272 10.11 2.49 -3.08
C VAL A 272 10.34 3.20 -1.73
N PRO A 273 10.34 4.53 -1.65
CA PRO A 273 10.58 5.26 -0.38
C PRO A 273 9.55 4.92 0.71
N MET A 274 9.93 4.98 1.99
CA MET A 274 9.03 4.68 3.11
C MET A 274 7.79 5.60 3.16
N GLY A 275 7.92 6.86 2.75
CA GLY A 275 6.81 7.78 2.52
C GLY A 275 5.92 8.04 3.74
N PHE A 276 6.45 7.86 4.96
CA PHE A 276 5.67 7.90 6.20
C PHE A 276 4.45 6.98 6.19
N GLY A 277 4.58 5.82 5.55
CA GLY A 277 3.58 4.75 5.51
C GLY A 277 3.14 4.34 4.11
N GLY A 278 3.41 5.14 3.08
CA GLY A 278 3.06 4.79 1.71
C GLY A 278 3.23 5.92 0.70
N PRO A 279 2.84 5.67 -0.57
CA PRO A 279 2.22 4.43 -1.05
C PRO A 279 3.23 3.31 -1.30
N HIS A 280 2.83 2.05 -1.07
CA HIS A 280 3.64 0.85 -1.38
C HIS A 280 2.75 -0.24 -1.98
N ALA A 281 3.27 -1.00 -2.95
CA ALA A 281 2.54 -2.16 -3.43
C ALA A 281 2.69 -3.33 -2.47
N ALA A 282 1.56 -3.78 -1.91
CA ALA A 282 1.52 -5.09 -1.30
C ALA A 282 1.39 -6.18 -2.38
N PHE A 283 2.04 -7.31 -2.16
CA PHE A 283 1.92 -8.46 -3.05
C PHE A 283 1.01 -9.53 -2.44
N PHE A 284 0.37 -10.30 -3.31
CA PHE A 284 -0.44 -11.45 -2.92
C PHE A 284 -0.20 -12.58 -3.93
N ALA A 285 0.34 -13.69 -3.45
CA ALA A 285 0.63 -14.87 -4.23
C ALA A 285 0.01 -16.12 -3.60
N THR A 286 -0.39 -17.08 -4.43
CA THR A 286 -1.15 -18.26 -4.01
C THR A 286 -0.94 -19.41 -5.01
N LYS A 287 -1.45 -20.60 -4.67
CA LYS A 287 -1.56 -21.73 -5.61
C LYS A 287 -2.58 -21.45 -6.73
N ASP A 288 -2.36 -21.96 -7.93
CA ASP A 288 -3.20 -21.78 -9.12
C ASP A 288 -4.62 -22.31 -8.91
N GLU A 289 -4.79 -23.35 -8.09
CA GLU A 289 -6.12 -23.87 -7.71
C GLU A 289 -7.04 -22.80 -7.13
N TYR A 290 -6.47 -21.74 -6.52
CA TYR A 290 -7.23 -20.65 -5.90
C TYR A 290 -7.35 -19.39 -6.75
N LYS A 291 -6.96 -19.41 -8.04
CA LYS A 291 -7.01 -18.25 -8.95
C LYS A 291 -8.38 -17.59 -9.12
N ARG A 292 -9.47 -18.30 -8.77
CA ARG A 292 -10.84 -17.76 -8.81
C ARG A 292 -11.22 -16.95 -7.56
N SER A 293 -10.43 -17.04 -6.49
CA SER A 293 -10.67 -16.39 -5.21
C SER A 293 -9.64 -15.33 -4.86
N ILE A 294 -8.54 -15.25 -5.61
CA ILE A 294 -7.50 -14.23 -5.40
C ILE A 294 -8.08 -12.80 -5.56
N PRO A 295 -7.76 -11.87 -4.66
CA PRO A 295 -8.24 -10.49 -4.70
C PRO A 295 -7.50 -9.66 -5.75
N GLY A 296 -8.16 -8.60 -6.23
CA GLY A 296 -7.56 -7.61 -7.12
C GLY A 296 -7.30 -8.08 -8.55
N ARG A 297 -6.55 -7.27 -9.29
CA ARG A 297 -6.28 -7.45 -10.73
C ARG A 297 -5.19 -8.50 -10.95
N ILE A 298 -5.22 -9.18 -12.08
CA ILE A 298 -4.15 -10.09 -12.53
C ILE A 298 -3.88 -9.78 -13.99
N ILE A 299 -2.61 -9.62 -14.37
CA ILE A 299 -2.19 -9.53 -15.75
C ILE A 299 -1.96 -10.94 -16.28
N GLY A 300 -2.56 -11.23 -17.43
CA GLY A 300 -2.42 -12.50 -18.13
C GLY A 300 -1.93 -12.31 -19.55
N VAL A 301 -1.21 -13.32 -20.03
CA VAL A 301 -0.80 -13.46 -21.42
C VAL A 301 -2.00 -13.93 -22.25
N THR A 302 -2.16 -13.35 -23.43
CA THR A 302 -3.17 -13.68 -24.45
C THR A 302 -2.56 -13.50 -25.84
N ILE A 303 -3.38 -13.67 -26.88
CA ILE A 303 -3.05 -13.32 -28.26
C ILE A 303 -3.98 -12.22 -28.78
N ASP A 304 -3.49 -11.41 -29.73
CA ASP A 304 -4.29 -10.44 -30.48
C ASP A 304 -5.01 -11.08 -31.70
N SER A 305 -5.73 -10.27 -32.49
CA SER A 305 -6.42 -10.74 -33.70
C SER A 305 -5.50 -11.23 -34.82
N ASN A 306 -4.20 -10.95 -34.74
CA ASN A 306 -3.17 -11.37 -35.69
C ASN A 306 -2.32 -12.55 -35.14
N ASN A 307 -2.73 -13.15 -34.02
CA ASN A 307 -2.00 -14.20 -33.28
C ASN A 307 -0.66 -13.76 -32.68
N ASN A 308 -0.44 -12.46 -32.47
CA ASN A 308 0.75 -11.96 -31.77
C ASN A 308 0.57 -12.07 -30.25
N TYR A 309 1.69 -12.17 -29.54
CA TYR A 309 1.73 -12.07 -28.07
C TYR A 309 1.12 -10.74 -27.61
N ALA A 310 0.19 -10.80 -26.66
CA ALA A 310 -0.44 -9.63 -26.06
C ALA A 310 -0.73 -9.86 -24.57
N LEU A 311 -0.93 -8.77 -23.84
CA LEU A 311 -1.27 -8.78 -22.42
C LEU A 311 -2.64 -8.18 -22.17
N ARG A 312 -3.33 -8.63 -21.12
CA ARG A 312 -4.58 -8.02 -20.66
C ARG A 312 -4.80 -8.28 -19.17
N MET A 313 -5.78 -7.59 -18.58
CA MET A 313 -6.35 -8.03 -17.31
C MET A 313 -7.14 -9.34 -17.49
N ALA A 314 -6.83 -10.34 -16.66
CA ALA A 314 -7.37 -11.67 -16.69
C ALA A 314 -8.34 -11.94 -15.53
N LEU A 315 -9.30 -12.84 -15.75
CA LEU A 315 -10.28 -13.28 -14.75
C LEU A 315 -11.05 -12.12 -14.07
N GLN A 316 -11.39 -11.07 -14.83
CA GLN A 316 -11.99 -9.84 -14.31
C GLN A 316 -13.37 -10.06 -13.65
N THR A 317 -14.03 -11.18 -13.91
CA THR A 317 -15.30 -11.53 -13.25
C THR A 317 -15.18 -11.70 -11.75
N ARG A 318 -13.97 -11.74 -11.17
CA ARG A 318 -13.72 -11.71 -9.72
C ARG A 318 -13.89 -10.33 -9.09
N GLU A 319 -13.81 -9.28 -9.89
CA GLU A 319 -13.67 -7.90 -9.43
C GLU A 319 -15.04 -7.19 -9.24
N GLN A 320 -15.04 -6.15 -8.41
CA GLN A 320 -16.22 -5.40 -7.98
C GLN A 320 -17.07 -4.86 -9.14
N HIS A 321 -16.45 -4.44 -10.25
CA HIS A 321 -17.15 -3.82 -11.38
C HIS A 321 -18.04 -4.80 -12.16
N ILE A 322 -17.82 -6.12 -12.00
CA ILE A 322 -18.67 -7.17 -12.58
C ILE A 322 -19.51 -7.84 -11.49
N ARG A 323 -18.88 -8.25 -10.39
CA ARG A 323 -19.52 -9.12 -9.37
C ARG A 323 -20.12 -8.39 -8.18
N ARG A 324 -19.89 -7.08 -8.02
CA ARG A 324 -20.50 -6.25 -6.97
C ARG A 324 -20.31 -6.88 -5.57
N ASP A 325 -21.40 -7.15 -4.84
CA ASP A 325 -21.43 -7.80 -3.52
C ASP A 325 -20.80 -9.21 -3.48
N LYS A 326 -20.72 -9.89 -4.64
CA LYS A 326 -20.15 -11.25 -4.76
C LYS A 326 -18.70 -11.23 -5.25
N ALA A 327 -18.08 -10.06 -5.32
CA ALA A 327 -16.68 -9.94 -5.70
C ALA A 327 -15.78 -10.56 -4.63
N THR A 328 -14.55 -10.88 -5.02
CA THR A 328 -13.54 -11.43 -4.10
C THR A 328 -13.05 -10.41 -3.07
N SER A 329 -13.13 -9.12 -3.40
CA SER A 329 -12.76 -7.98 -2.56
C SER A 329 -13.45 -6.72 -3.09
N ASN A 330 -13.52 -5.66 -2.28
CA ASN A 330 -13.97 -4.33 -2.70
C ASN A 330 -12.89 -3.51 -3.42
N ILE A 331 -11.64 -4.01 -3.50
CA ILE A 331 -10.53 -3.26 -4.09
C ILE A 331 -10.81 -2.86 -5.55
N CYS A 332 -10.46 -1.62 -5.91
CA CYS A 332 -10.61 -1.07 -7.26
C CYS A 332 -9.33 -0.37 -7.72
N THR A 333 -9.01 0.77 -7.11
CA THR A 333 -7.67 1.36 -7.14
C THR A 333 -6.77 0.53 -6.23
N ALA A 334 -5.60 0.17 -6.74
CA ALA A 334 -4.54 -0.53 -6.00
C ALA A 334 -3.25 0.31 -6.09
N GLN A 335 -2.08 -0.32 -6.11
CA GLN A 335 -0.78 0.37 -6.02
C GLN A 335 0.08 0.10 -7.27
N ALA A 336 -0.52 0.23 -8.45
CA ALA A 336 0.08 -0.18 -9.72
C ALA A 336 1.41 0.52 -10.04
N LEU A 337 1.51 1.84 -9.83
CA LEU A 337 2.77 2.57 -10.09
C LEU A 337 3.92 2.06 -9.21
N LEU A 338 3.64 1.73 -7.95
CA LEU A 338 4.63 1.27 -7.00
C LEU A 338 5.00 -0.21 -7.25
N ALA A 339 4.05 -1.01 -7.73
CA ALA A 339 4.31 -2.36 -8.22
C ALA A 339 5.23 -2.33 -9.46
N ILE A 340 5.01 -1.36 -10.37
CA ILE A 340 5.87 -1.12 -11.53
C ILE A 340 7.28 -0.72 -11.07
N MET A 341 7.41 0.20 -10.12
CA MET A 341 8.72 0.58 -9.56
C MET A 341 9.45 -0.62 -8.95
N ALA A 342 8.78 -1.44 -8.13
CA ALA A 342 9.38 -2.63 -7.53
C ALA A 342 9.74 -3.71 -8.58
N GLY A 343 8.91 -3.90 -9.62
CA GLY A 343 9.22 -4.77 -10.74
C GLY A 343 10.43 -4.28 -11.54
N PHE A 344 10.55 -2.97 -11.75
CA PHE A 344 11.71 -2.35 -12.39
C PHE A 344 12.97 -2.44 -11.52
N TYR A 345 12.85 -2.32 -10.20
CA TYR A 345 13.95 -2.56 -9.26
C TYR A 345 14.50 -3.99 -9.44
N ALA A 346 13.61 -4.99 -9.45
CA ALA A 346 14.01 -6.38 -9.69
C ALA A 346 14.63 -6.60 -11.08
N VAL A 347 14.12 -5.94 -12.13
CA VAL A 347 14.71 -5.98 -13.49
C VAL A 347 16.10 -5.35 -13.52
N TYR A 348 16.27 -4.20 -12.87
CA TYR A 348 17.52 -3.45 -12.90
C TYR A 348 18.63 -4.20 -12.16
N HIS A 349 18.32 -4.73 -10.97
CA HIS A 349 19.28 -5.47 -10.16
C HIS A 349 19.49 -6.90 -10.65
N GLY A 350 18.43 -7.61 -11.05
CA GLY A 350 18.51 -9.03 -11.41
C GLY A 350 18.81 -9.95 -10.22
N PRO A 351 18.87 -11.28 -10.44
CA PRO A 351 19.03 -12.25 -9.36
C PRO A 351 20.44 -12.32 -8.76
N GLN A 352 21.50 -12.18 -9.57
CA GLN A 352 22.88 -12.43 -9.16
C GLN A 352 23.68 -11.16 -8.92
N GLY A 353 24.41 -11.13 -7.81
CA GLY A 353 25.45 -10.13 -7.54
C GLY A 353 26.73 -10.36 -8.35
N LEU A 354 27.60 -9.35 -8.36
CA LEU A 354 28.94 -9.40 -8.94
C LEU A 354 29.70 -10.65 -8.47
N LYS A 355 30.00 -11.57 -9.39
CA LYS A 355 30.93 -12.66 -9.11
C LYS A 355 32.35 -12.08 -9.18
N PHE A 356 33.05 -11.99 -8.04
CA PHE A 356 34.49 -11.72 -8.02
C PHE A 356 35.21 -12.88 -8.72
N ILE A 357 35.39 -12.77 -10.03
CA ILE A 357 36.39 -13.56 -10.75
C ILE A 357 37.66 -12.72 -10.68
N ALA A 358 38.72 -13.32 -10.14
CA ALA A 358 40.04 -12.76 -10.01
C ALA A 358 40.40 -11.84 -11.21
N GLU A 359 40.78 -10.60 -10.89
CA GLU A 359 41.39 -9.59 -11.78
C GLU A 359 40.49 -8.77 -12.73
N ARG A 360 39.15 -8.89 -12.69
CA ARG A 360 38.27 -7.91 -13.39
C ARG A 360 37.09 -7.46 -12.54
N VAL A 361 37.09 -6.18 -12.16
CA VAL A 361 35.92 -5.49 -11.59
C VAL A 361 34.83 -5.45 -12.66
N TYR A 362 33.81 -6.30 -12.54
CA TYR A 362 32.60 -6.16 -13.34
C TYR A 362 31.84 -4.93 -12.80
N HIS A 363 31.58 -3.93 -13.63
CA HIS A 363 30.90 -2.68 -13.25
C HIS A 363 29.37 -2.80 -13.43
N GLY A 364 28.79 -3.92 -13.00
CA GLY A 364 27.35 -4.16 -13.04
C GLY A 364 26.63 -3.70 -11.76
N PRO A 365 25.29 -3.52 -11.80
CA PRO A 365 24.49 -3.31 -10.61
C PRO A 365 24.64 -4.49 -9.63
N GLN A 366 24.54 -4.19 -8.35
CA GLN A 366 24.53 -5.19 -7.28
C GLN A 366 23.21 -5.97 -7.39
N GLY A 367 23.22 -7.24 -7.81
CA GLY A 367 21.99 -8.03 -7.86
C GLY A 367 21.33 -8.20 -6.50
N LEU A 368 20.04 -8.57 -6.49
CA LEU A 368 19.22 -8.64 -5.27
C LEU A 368 19.86 -9.52 -4.18
N LYS A 369 20.52 -10.62 -4.58
CA LYS A 369 21.25 -11.50 -3.66
C LYS A 369 22.38 -10.77 -2.93
N PHE A 370 23.14 -9.91 -3.61
CA PHE A 370 24.24 -9.17 -2.99
C PHE A 370 23.73 -8.14 -1.99
N ILE A 371 22.65 -7.44 -2.33
CA ILE A 371 22.00 -6.49 -1.42
C ILE A 371 21.60 -7.22 -0.13
N ALA A 372 20.95 -8.38 -0.26
CA ALA A 372 20.57 -9.20 0.87
C ALA A 372 21.77 -9.75 1.66
N GLU A 373 22.80 -10.29 1.00
CA GLU A 373 24.02 -10.80 1.65
C GLU A 373 24.75 -9.71 2.43
N ARG A 374 24.83 -8.49 1.87
CA ARG A 374 25.42 -7.35 2.55
C ARG A 374 24.60 -6.94 3.78
N THR A 375 23.29 -6.78 3.64
CA THR A 375 22.42 -6.42 4.76
C THR A 375 22.48 -7.49 5.87
N HIS A 376 22.44 -8.77 5.50
CA HIS A 376 22.58 -9.88 6.44
C HIS A 376 23.96 -9.91 7.12
N GLY A 377 25.04 -9.72 6.36
CA GLY A 377 26.40 -9.66 6.89
C GLY A 377 26.59 -8.52 7.90
N LEU A 378 26.03 -7.33 7.62
CA LEU A 378 26.07 -6.20 8.55
C LEU A 378 25.26 -6.48 9.83
N ALA A 379 24.14 -7.20 9.74
CA ALA A 379 23.37 -7.61 10.91
C ALA A 379 24.14 -8.60 11.79
N ILE A 380 24.88 -9.53 11.19
CA ILE A 380 25.79 -10.44 11.90
C ILE A 380 26.92 -9.65 12.55
N THR A 381 27.58 -8.76 11.81
CA THR A 381 28.65 -7.90 12.36
C THR A 381 28.14 -7.11 13.56
N LEU A 382 26.95 -6.51 13.48
CA LEU A 382 26.33 -5.78 14.57
C LEU A 382 26.07 -6.69 15.78
N SER A 383 25.43 -7.85 15.56
CA SER A 383 25.16 -8.83 16.61
C SER A 383 26.44 -9.27 17.34
N GLU A 384 27.46 -9.72 16.60
CA GLU A 384 28.70 -10.22 17.19
C GLU A 384 29.48 -9.13 17.92
N SER A 385 29.47 -7.90 17.40
CA SER A 385 30.10 -6.76 18.06
C SER A 385 29.36 -6.39 19.35
N LEU A 386 28.02 -6.41 19.35
CA LEU A 386 27.23 -6.14 20.55
C LEU A 386 27.38 -7.24 21.61
N LYS A 387 27.48 -8.52 21.20
CA LYS A 387 27.82 -9.63 22.10
C LYS A 387 29.20 -9.45 22.71
N SER A 388 30.18 -9.02 21.91
CA SER A 388 31.55 -8.75 22.37
C SER A 388 31.62 -7.58 23.35
N ALA A 389 30.77 -6.55 23.16
CA ALA A 389 30.51 -5.48 24.13
C ALA A 389 29.67 -5.94 25.35
N GLY A 390 29.36 -7.24 25.44
CA GLY A 390 28.67 -7.89 26.55
C GLY A 390 27.15 -7.69 26.59
N TYR A 391 26.52 -7.24 25.50
CA TYR A 391 25.06 -7.15 25.45
C TYR A 391 24.42 -8.52 25.24
N ASN A 392 23.23 -8.71 25.83
CA ASN A 392 22.45 -9.93 25.66
C ASN A 392 21.65 -9.87 24.35
N VAL A 393 22.23 -10.37 23.27
CA VAL A 393 21.53 -10.54 21.97
C VAL A 393 20.65 -11.79 22.03
N LEU A 394 19.35 -11.60 21.92
CA LEU A 394 18.34 -12.67 22.01
C LEU A 394 18.20 -13.45 20.70
N SER A 395 18.45 -12.79 19.57
CA SER A 395 18.27 -13.38 18.24
C SER A 395 19.33 -14.44 17.92
N LYS A 396 18.87 -15.58 17.39
CA LYS A 396 19.68 -16.74 17.04
C LYS A 396 19.76 -16.94 15.53
N VAL A 397 18.62 -16.98 14.86
CA VAL A 397 18.54 -17.16 13.41
C VAL A 397 17.77 -15.99 12.82
N TYR A 398 18.42 -15.14 12.05
CA TYR A 398 17.80 -13.90 11.55
C TYR A 398 18.35 -13.52 10.17
N PHE A 399 17.60 -12.65 9.49
CA PHE A 399 18.06 -12.02 8.25
C PHE A 399 18.75 -10.68 8.55
N ASP A 400 17.98 -9.63 8.82
CA ASP A 400 18.46 -8.25 9.00
C ASP A 400 18.10 -7.62 10.35
N THR A 401 17.32 -8.34 11.16
CA THR A 401 16.69 -7.82 12.36
C THR A 401 17.14 -8.60 13.59
N ILE A 402 17.66 -7.90 14.60
CA ILE A 402 18.11 -8.49 15.86
C ILE A 402 17.40 -7.87 17.06
N GLN A 403 17.26 -8.66 18.13
CA GLN A 403 16.75 -8.22 19.42
C GLN A 403 17.81 -8.30 20.51
N LEU A 404 17.80 -7.31 21.40
CA LEU A 404 18.64 -7.29 22.58
C LEU A 404 17.79 -7.00 23.82
N ASP A 405 18.16 -7.63 24.93
CA ASP A 405 17.67 -7.24 26.26
C ASP A 405 18.63 -6.20 26.86
N LEU A 406 18.13 -4.96 26.98
CA LEU A 406 18.90 -3.85 27.54
C LEU A 406 18.73 -3.72 29.05
N HIS A 407 17.80 -4.47 29.67
CA HIS A 407 17.43 -4.32 31.07
C HIS A 407 17.15 -2.84 31.44
N ASP A 408 17.99 -2.25 32.29
CA ASP A 408 17.90 -0.87 32.79
C ASP A 408 18.59 0.17 31.90
N LEU A 409 19.28 -0.25 30.82
CA LEU A 409 20.03 0.64 29.92
C LEU A 409 19.18 1.29 28.81
N VAL A 410 17.89 0.95 28.71
CA VAL A 410 16.99 1.39 27.62
C VAL A 410 17.01 2.91 27.44
N ASP A 411 16.81 3.67 28.51
CA ASP A 411 16.71 5.13 28.45
C ASP A 411 18.03 5.79 28.03
N SER A 412 19.15 5.22 28.47
CA SER A 412 20.50 5.70 28.12
C SER A 412 20.80 5.45 26.65
N ILE A 413 20.52 4.24 26.15
CA ILE A 413 20.67 3.90 24.72
C ILE A 413 19.76 4.76 23.87
N LYS A 414 18.48 4.89 24.25
CA LYS A 414 17.51 5.70 23.52
C LYS A 414 17.95 7.16 23.40
N ARG A 415 18.44 7.76 24.49
CA ARG A 415 18.98 9.13 24.48
C ARG A 415 20.16 9.26 23.52
N GLU A 416 21.16 8.38 23.64
CA GLU A 416 22.35 8.43 22.79
C GLU A 416 22.03 8.17 21.31
N CYS A 417 21.08 7.28 20.99
CA CYS A 417 20.61 7.10 19.62
C CYS A 417 19.94 8.37 19.07
N ILE A 418 19.06 9.01 19.85
CA ILE A 418 18.40 10.25 19.44
C ILE A 418 19.42 11.38 19.24
N ASP A 419 20.41 11.50 20.12
CA ASP A 419 21.51 12.49 20.02
C ASP A 419 22.39 12.27 18.76
N ASN A 420 22.32 11.07 18.15
CA ASN A 420 23.00 10.73 16.91
C ASN A 420 22.01 10.54 15.72
N GLU A 421 20.78 11.04 15.84
CA GLU A 421 19.75 11.00 14.79
C GLU A 421 19.36 9.58 14.33
N ILE A 422 19.31 8.63 15.29
CA ILE A 422 18.95 7.23 15.07
C ILE A 422 17.67 6.87 15.82
N ASN A 423 16.75 6.18 15.13
CA ASN A 423 15.59 5.55 15.74
C ASN A 423 15.75 4.03 15.80
N LEU A 424 15.45 3.44 16.96
CA LEU A 424 15.33 1.99 17.16
C LEU A 424 13.90 1.68 17.65
N HIS A 425 13.49 0.41 17.58
CA HIS A 425 12.20 -0.03 18.11
C HIS A 425 12.36 -0.54 19.55
N TYR A 426 11.68 0.10 20.51
CA TYR A 426 11.73 -0.27 21.93
C TYR A 426 10.40 -0.86 22.39
N ASN A 427 10.46 -2.02 23.06
CA ASN A 427 9.32 -2.67 23.71
C ASN A 427 9.71 -3.10 25.14
N GLY A 428 9.48 -2.21 26.10
CA GLY A 428 9.96 -2.39 27.47
C GLY A 428 11.49 -2.50 27.51
N PRO A 429 12.08 -3.55 28.11
CA PRO A 429 13.53 -3.75 28.17
C PRO A 429 14.14 -4.24 26.85
N ILE A 430 13.30 -4.67 25.89
CA ILE A 430 13.76 -5.24 24.62
C ILE A 430 13.87 -4.13 23.57
N VAL A 431 15.02 -4.08 22.90
CA VAL A 431 15.21 -3.27 21.69
C VAL A 431 15.30 -4.19 20.47
N THR A 432 14.61 -3.81 19.40
CA THR A 432 14.75 -4.42 18.07
C THR A 432 15.48 -3.44 17.16
N ILE A 433 16.46 -3.95 16.40
CA ILE A 433 17.23 -3.19 15.42
C ILE A 433 17.10 -3.90 14.08
N ALA A 434 16.45 -3.26 13.12
CA ALA A 434 16.26 -3.76 11.76
C ALA A 434 17.15 -2.99 10.79
N LEU A 435 18.12 -3.67 10.18
CA LEU A 435 19.01 -3.07 9.18
C LEU A 435 18.40 -3.15 7.78
N ASP A 436 18.95 -2.35 6.88
CA ASP A 436 18.42 -2.22 5.53
C ASP A 436 19.50 -1.97 4.46
N GLU A 437 19.07 -1.75 3.22
CA GLU A 437 19.97 -1.54 2.07
C GLU A 437 20.87 -0.31 2.26
N THR A 438 20.41 0.71 2.97
CA THR A 438 21.11 1.99 3.14
C THR A 438 22.18 1.93 4.23
N THR A 439 22.14 0.91 5.09
CA THR A 439 23.04 0.75 6.22
C THR A 439 24.48 0.56 5.76
N SER A 440 25.37 1.48 6.14
CA SER A 440 26.80 1.39 5.82
C SER A 440 27.60 0.72 6.96
N PHE A 441 28.84 0.32 6.68
CA PHE A 441 29.73 -0.17 7.73
C PHE A 441 30.04 0.90 8.78
N ASP A 442 30.06 2.18 8.40
CA ASP A 442 30.25 3.28 9.34
C ASP A 442 29.02 3.48 10.25
N ASP A 443 27.82 3.12 9.79
CA ASP A 443 26.63 3.09 10.64
C ASP A 443 26.73 1.99 11.70
N ILE A 444 27.28 0.83 11.34
CA ILE A 444 27.58 -0.23 12.29
C ILE A 444 28.59 0.23 13.33
N LYS A 445 29.68 0.89 12.92
CA LYS A 445 30.64 1.50 13.86
C LYS A 445 29.98 2.51 14.79
N LEU A 446 29.08 3.34 14.26
CA LEU A 446 28.37 4.35 15.06
C LEU A 446 27.46 3.69 16.10
N LEU A 447 26.68 2.68 15.71
CA LEU A 447 25.86 1.90 16.64
C LEU A 447 26.72 1.25 17.73
N ILE A 448 27.82 0.59 17.35
CA ILE A 448 28.74 -0.04 18.31
C ILE A 448 29.34 0.99 19.27
N LYS A 449 29.73 2.16 18.76
CA LYS A 449 30.25 3.27 19.59
C LYS A 449 29.20 3.76 20.59
N ILE A 450 27.94 3.94 20.17
CA ILE A 450 26.83 4.35 21.05
C ILE A 450 26.63 3.32 22.16
N PHE A 451 26.51 2.04 21.80
CA PHE A 451 26.30 0.97 22.76
C PHE A 451 27.51 0.79 23.69
N SER A 452 28.74 0.92 23.19
CA SER A 452 29.96 0.85 24.00
C SER A 452 30.05 2.00 25.00
N LYS A 453 29.68 3.22 24.58
CA LYS A 453 29.67 4.42 25.44
C LYS A 453 28.73 4.25 26.63
N VAL A 454 27.53 3.72 26.43
CA VAL A 454 26.55 3.50 27.52
C VAL A 454 27.07 2.50 28.56
N LYS A 455 27.89 1.53 28.15
CA LYS A 455 28.58 0.60 29.05
C LYS A 455 29.91 1.10 29.61
N ALA A 456 30.28 2.35 29.36
CA ALA A 456 31.58 2.92 29.73
C ALA A 456 32.78 2.10 29.22
N ILE A 457 32.64 1.42 28.08
CA ILE A 457 33.76 0.80 27.37
C ILE A 457 34.57 1.93 26.72
N ALA A 458 35.89 1.92 26.91
CA ALA A 458 36.78 2.94 26.36
C ALA A 458 36.69 2.97 24.82
N ALA A 459 36.77 4.16 24.23
CA ALA A 459 36.52 4.33 22.79
C ALA A 459 37.52 3.57 21.90
N ASP A 460 38.75 3.36 22.39
CA ASP A 460 39.80 2.56 21.77
C ASP A 460 39.61 1.04 21.96
N ALA A 461 38.76 0.64 22.91
CA ALA A 461 38.38 -0.76 23.15
C ALA A 461 37.04 -1.16 22.48
N ALA A 462 36.34 -0.21 21.84
CA ALA A 462 35.12 -0.47 21.09
C ALA A 462 35.46 -1.05 19.71
N GLU A 463 35.63 -2.36 19.65
CA GLU A 463 35.97 -3.07 18.40
C GLU A 463 34.72 -3.48 17.63
N VAL A 464 34.78 -3.32 16.31
CA VAL A 464 33.81 -3.91 15.37
C VAL A 464 34.34 -5.27 14.97
N PHE A 465 33.46 -6.27 14.93
CA PHE A 465 33.81 -7.60 14.47
C PHE A 465 34.24 -7.57 12.99
N GLU A 466 35.53 -7.82 12.74
CA GLU A 466 36.12 -7.93 11.40
C GLU A 466 36.56 -9.38 11.06
N GLY A 467 36.10 -10.36 11.83
CA GLY A 467 36.39 -11.78 11.58
C GLY A 467 35.66 -12.35 10.35
N GLU A 468 35.90 -13.63 10.04
CA GLU A 468 35.20 -14.33 8.96
C GLU A 468 33.69 -14.41 9.27
N LEU A 469 32.88 -13.74 8.45
CA LEU A 469 31.42 -13.73 8.61
C LEU A 469 30.83 -15.06 8.14
N GLN A 470 30.23 -15.80 9.07
CA GLN A 470 29.42 -16.98 8.77
C GLN A 470 27.95 -16.68 8.99
N THR A 471 27.09 -17.14 8.08
CA THR A 471 25.63 -16.98 8.24
C THR A 471 25.12 -17.75 9.45
N VAL A 472 24.21 -17.14 10.18
CA VAL A 472 23.46 -17.79 11.27
C VAL A 472 22.25 -18.58 10.77
N ILE A 473 21.92 -18.48 9.48
CA ILE A 473 20.80 -19.20 8.84
C ILE A 473 21.22 -20.66 8.62
N PRO A 474 20.53 -21.64 9.22
CA PRO A 474 20.84 -23.06 9.00
C PRO A 474 20.72 -23.47 7.53
N ALA A 475 21.52 -24.43 7.10
CA ALA A 475 21.52 -24.90 5.71
C ALA A 475 20.14 -25.36 5.20
N SER A 476 19.26 -25.87 6.07
CA SER A 476 17.89 -26.27 5.72
C SER A 476 16.97 -25.08 5.37
N LEU A 477 17.29 -23.88 5.83
CA LEU A 477 16.53 -22.65 5.60
C LEU A 477 17.20 -21.73 4.57
N GLN A 478 18.36 -22.13 4.04
CA GLN A 478 19.04 -21.39 2.97
C GLN A 478 18.46 -21.76 1.61
N ARG A 479 18.12 -20.74 0.83
CA ARG A 479 17.57 -20.89 -0.51
C ARG A 479 18.56 -21.59 -1.44
N THR A 480 18.11 -22.68 -2.04
CA THR A 480 18.84 -23.38 -3.11
C THR A 480 18.20 -23.20 -4.49
N SER A 481 16.92 -22.82 -4.55
CA SER A 481 16.19 -22.59 -5.80
C SER A 481 16.64 -21.33 -6.52
N THR A 482 16.59 -21.36 -7.85
CA THR A 482 16.82 -20.19 -8.69
C THR A 482 15.58 -19.31 -8.77
N TYR A 483 15.76 -18.05 -9.12
CA TYR A 483 14.70 -17.05 -9.29
C TYR A 483 15.12 -16.01 -10.34
N LEU A 484 14.13 -15.29 -10.89
CA LEU A 484 14.31 -14.24 -11.89
C LEU A 484 15.14 -14.71 -13.09
N THR A 485 14.90 -15.94 -13.54
CA THR A 485 15.64 -16.57 -14.65
C THR A 485 15.17 -16.07 -16.02
N HIS A 486 14.00 -15.44 -16.09
CA HIS A 486 13.48 -14.88 -17.33
C HIS A 486 14.43 -13.79 -17.88
N PRO A 487 14.67 -13.71 -19.20
CA PRO A 487 15.63 -12.77 -19.80
C PRO A 487 15.43 -11.31 -19.39
N VAL A 488 14.18 -10.88 -19.16
CA VAL A 488 13.88 -9.49 -18.74
C VAL A 488 14.65 -9.05 -17.49
N PHE A 489 14.93 -9.97 -16.56
CA PHE A 489 15.69 -9.69 -15.34
C PHE A 489 17.20 -9.83 -15.51
N ASN A 490 17.68 -10.07 -16.73
CA ASN A 490 19.06 -10.41 -17.05
C ASN A 490 19.62 -9.59 -18.23
N THR A 491 18.88 -8.59 -18.75
CA THR A 491 19.24 -7.83 -19.96
C THR A 491 19.23 -6.30 -19.80
N HIS A 492 18.89 -5.77 -18.62
CA HIS A 492 18.64 -4.33 -18.42
C HIS A 492 19.41 -3.76 -17.22
N HIS A 493 20.70 -4.08 -17.12
CA HIS A 493 21.52 -3.82 -15.94
C HIS A 493 22.33 -2.52 -16.02
N SER A 494 22.74 -2.09 -17.21
CA SER A 494 23.28 -0.74 -17.34
C SER A 494 22.16 0.29 -17.25
N GLU A 495 22.48 1.47 -16.73
CA GLU A 495 21.50 2.57 -16.63
C GLU A 495 20.87 2.91 -17.99
N HIS A 496 21.66 2.86 -19.07
CA HIS A 496 21.17 3.17 -20.42
C HIS A 496 20.27 2.08 -21.01
N GLU A 497 20.52 0.80 -20.72
CA GLU A 497 19.61 -0.29 -21.09
C GLU A 497 18.29 -0.18 -20.34
N MET A 498 18.35 0.10 -19.04
CA MET A 498 17.15 0.29 -18.22
C MET A 498 16.34 1.51 -18.67
N LEU A 499 17.00 2.63 -18.97
CA LEU A 499 16.38 3.82 -19.54
C LEU A 499 15.63 3.50 -20.85
N ARG A 500 16.28 2.77 -21.76
CA ARG A 500 15.66 2.33 -23.03
C ARG A 500 14.50 1.38 -22.81
N TYR A 501 14.61 0.47 -21.84
CA TYR A 501 13.54 -0.48 -21.51
C TYR A 501 12.31 0.25 -20.96
N ILE A 502 12.49 1.11 -19.96
CA ILE A 502 11.42 1.97 -19.40
C ILE A 502 10.78 2.77 -20.53
N LYS A 503 11.56 3.47 -21.36
CA LYS A 503 11.01 4.30 -22.43
C LYS A 503 10.26 3.48 -23.49
N SER A 504 10.75 2.28 -23.81
CA SER A 504 10.10 1.37 -24.76
C SER A 504 8.74 0.87 -24.26
N LEU A 505 8.57 0.69 -22.94
CA LEU A 505 7.27 0.37 -22.37
C LEU A 505 6.37 1.61 -22.34
N GLU A 506 6.88 2.75 -21.88
CA GLU A 506 6.14 4.02 -21.86
C GLU A 506 5.54 4.36 -23.24
N SER A 507 6.29 4.15 -24.34
CA SER A 507 5.82 4.44 -25.69
C SER A 507 4.65 3.58 -26.18
N LYS A 508 4.30 2.50 -25.46
CA LYS A 508 3.16 1.62 -25.77
C LYS A 508 1.88 2.05 -25.04
N ASP A 509 1.97 3.06 -24.18
CA ASP A 509 0.90 3.48 -23.29
C ASP A 509 0.37 4.86 -23.67
N LEU A 510 -0.94 4.95 -23.85
CA LEU A 510 -1.61 6.25 -23.93
C LEU A 510 -1.80 6.81 -22.51
N SER A 511 -1.34 8.05 -22.31
CA SER A 511 -1.37 8.81 -21.05
C SER A 511 -1.88 10.24 -21.28
N LEU A 512 -2.04 11.05 -20.21
CA LEU A 512 -2.46 12.46 -20.35
C LEU A 512 -1.40 13.34 -21.02
N CYS A 513 -0.17 12.85 -21.20
CA CYS A 513 0.83 13.52 -22.04
C CYS A 513 0.47 13.52 -23.53
N HIS A 514 -0.47 12.66 -23.95
CA HIS A 514 -0.83 12.45 -25.35
C HIS A 514 -2.14 13.15 -25.70
N SER A 515 -3.18 12.91 -24.90
CA SER A 515 -4.53 13.40 -25.18
C SER A 515 -5.42 13.34 -23.93
N MET A 516 -6.63 13.91 -24.05
CA MET A 516 -7.68 13.69 -23.05
C MET A 516 -8.04 12.20 -22.96
N ILE A 517 -8.04 11.67 -21.73
CA ILE A 517 -8.58 10.35 -21.40
C ILE A 517 -9.93 10.56 -20.69
N ALA A 518 -11.03 10.60 -21.45
CA ALA A 518 -12.36 10.95 -20.94
C ALA A 518 -13.08 9.77 -20.23
N LEU A 519 -12.45 9.20 -19.21
CA LEU A 519 -13.04 8.13 -18.40
C LEU A 519 -14.03 8.70 -17.38
N GLY A 520 -15.31 8.41 -17.59
CA GLY A 520 -16.36 8.69 -16.60
C GLY A 520 -16.03 8.09 -15.23
N SER A 521 -16.45 8.78 -14.17
CA SER A 521 -16.17 8.41 -12.76
C SER A 521 -14.69 8.39 -12.34
N CYS A 522 -13.75 8.77 -13.21
CA CYS A 522 -12.31 8.76 -12.91
C CYS A 522 -11.69 10.15 -12.75
N THR A 523 -12.34 11.21 -13.24
CA THR A 523 -11.87 12.61 -13.13
C THR A 523 -10.41 12.78 -13.56
N MET A 524 -10.11 12.41 -14.81
CA MET A 524 -8.77 12.49 -15.40
C MET A 524 -8.37 13.96 -15.69
N LYS A 525 -8.05 14.69 -14.62
CA LYS A 525 -7.63 16.10 -14.63
C LYS A 525 -6.09 16.23 -14.68
N LEU A 526 -5.61 17.48 -14.71
CA LEU A 526 -4.19 17.77 -14.57
C LEU A 526 -3.64 17.24 -13.24
N ASN A 527 -2.53 16.50 -13.30
CA ASN A 527 -1.62 16.27 -12.19
C ASN A 527 -0.45 17.24 -12.36
N ALA A 528 -0.50 18.39 -11.70
CA ALA A 528 0.46 19.45 -12.01
C ALA A 528 1.86 19.10 -11.48
N THR A 529 2.89 19.45 -12.24
CA THR A 529 4.28 19.21 -11.83
C THR A 529 4.58 19.81 -10.45
N THR A 530 4.05 21.01 -10.18
CA THR A 530 4.18 21.71 -8.90
C THR A 530 3.56 20.91 -7.72
N GLU A 531 2.47 20.17 -7.95
CA GLU A 531 1.85 19.28 -6.95
C GLU A 531 2.69 17.99 -6.74
N MET A 532 3.38 17.52 -7.79
CA MET A 532 4.13 16.26 -7.78
C MET A 532 5.56 16.38 -7.24
N ILE A 533 6.24 17.53 -7.41
CA ILE A 533 7.62 17.76 -6.94
C ILE A 533 7.84 17.39 -5.45
N PRO A 534 6.96 17.76 -4.51
CA PRO A 534 7.18 17.49 -3.09
C PRO A 534 7.13 16.01 -2.72
N VAL A 535 6.48 15.17 -3.53
CA VAL A 535 6.30 13.73 -3.24
C VAL A 535 7.64 13.01 -3.13
N THR A 536 8.67 13.47 -3.86
CA THR A 536 10.02 12.88 -3.85
C THR A 536 11.01 13.61 -2.94
N TRP A 537 10.56 14.62 -2.17
CA TRP A 537 11.42 15.27 -1.18
C TRP A 537 11.76 14.31 -0.03
N PRO A 538 13.04 14.19 0.38
CA PRO A 538 13.42 13.30 1.48
C PRO A 538 12.65 13.56 2.78
N GLU A 539 12.29 14.81 3.07
CA GLU A 539 11.54 15.20 4.26
C GLU A 539 10.11 14.62 4.32
N PHE A 540 9.57 14.15 3.19
CA PHE A 540 8.35 13.36 3.13
C PHE A 540 8.66 11.89 2.80
N GLY A 541 9.42 11.64 1.74
CA GLY A 541 9.69 10.29 1.22
C GLY A 541 10.52 9.38 2.13
N LYS A 542 11.41 9.92 2.97
CA LYS A 542 12.35 9.11 3.80
C LYS A 542 11.95 8.96 5.27
N ILE A 543 10.80 9.46 5.67
CA ILE A 543 10.35 9.33 7.05
C ILE A 543 9.76 7.93 7.27
N HIS A 544 10.21 7.25 8.33
CA HIS A 544 9.62 5.99 8.77
C HIS A 544 8.24 6.22 9.40
N PRO A 545 7.18 5.44 9.08
CA PRO A 545 5.81 5.67 9.57
C PRO A 545 5.66 5.69 11.10
N PHE A 546 6.51 4.93 11.80
CA PHE A 546 6.54 4.88 13.27
C PHE A 546 7.63 5.75 13.90
N ALA A 547 8.15 6.73 13.17
CA ALA A 547 9.07 7.72 13.73
C ALA A 547 8.38 8.49 14.90
N PRO A 548 9.12 8.89 15.94
CA PRO A 548 8.59 9.72 17.02
C PRO A 548 7.87 10.98 16.54
N ALA A 549 6.79 11.34 17.23
CA ALA A 549 5.92 12.46 16.87
C ALA A 549 6.66 13.81 16.72
N ASP A 550 7.72 14.04 17.50
CA ASP A 550 8.53 15.26 17.46
C ASP A 550 9.46 15.34 16.23
N GLN A 551 9.54 14.29 15.43
CA GLN A 551 10.30 14.22 14.18
C GLN A 551 9.43 14.48 12.95
N VAL A 552 8.10 14.55 13.10
CA VAL A 552 7.14 14.57 11.97
C VAL A 552 6.17 15.75 12.01
N SER A 553 6.62 16.88 12.57
CA SER A 553 5.79 18.09 12.73
C SER A 553 5.33 18.68 11.40
N GLY A 554 6.13 18.53 10.33
CA GLY A 554 5.75 18.93 8.97
C GLY A 554 4.58 18.10 8.44
N TYR A 555 4.59 16.78 8.66
CA TYR A 555 3.45 15.92 8.35
C TYR A 555 2.20 16.32 9.12
N TYR A 556 2.29 16.55 10.43
CA TYR A 556 1.13 16.98 11.22
C TYR A 556 0.57 18.33 10.76
N THR A 557 1.43 19.26 10.33
CA THR A 557 0.98 20.53 9.74
C THR A 557 0.15 20.26 8.49
N VAL A 558 0.66 19.46 7.55
CA VAL A 558 -0.05 19.09 6.32
C VAL A 558 -1.37 18.37 6.63
N PHE A 559 -1.39 17.43 7.58
CA PHE A 559 -2.61 16.71 7.93
C PHE A 559 -3.67 17.63 8.53
N ASN A 560 -3.29 18.51 9.45
CA ASN A 560 -4.23 19.45 10.06
C ASN A 560 -4.78 20.46 9.04
N GLU A 561 -3.95 20.92 8.10
CA GLU A 561 -4.40 21.79 7.02
C GLU A 561 -5.37 21.07 6.07
N LEU A 562 -5.03 19.84 5.65
CA LEU A 562 -5.89 19.03 4.79
C LEU A 562 -7.21 18.67 5.46
N ASP A 563 -7.20 18.26 6.73
CA ASP A 563 -8.42 17.99 7.51
C ASP A 563 -9.32 19.22 7.51
N LYS A 564 -8.77 20.40 7.86
CA LYS A 564 -9.54 21.64 7.88
C LYS A 564 -10.11 22.01 6.51
N TRP A 565 -9.31 21.94 5.46
CA TRP A 565 -9.74 22.34 4.11
C TRP A 565 -10.77 21.37 3.54
N LEU A 566 -10.56 20.06 3.71
CA LEU A 566 -11.52 19.05 3.25
C LEU A 566 -12.81 19.08 4.07
N SER A 567 -12.75 19.34 5.38
CA SER A 567 -13.93 19.54 6.24
C SER A 567 -14.75 20.75 5.79
N GLU A 568 -14.11 21.87 5.46
CA GLU A 568 -14.78 23.05 4.87
C GLU A 568 -15.43 22.72 3.50
N ILE A 569 -14.72 22.00 2.63
CA ILE A 569 -15.22 21.64 1.28
C ILE A 569 -16.43 20.71 1.36
N THR A 570 -16.46 19.79 2.33
CA THR A 570 -17.47 18.72 2.42
C THR A 570 -18.58 19.02 3.42
N GLY A 571 -18.38 19.96 4.34
CA GLY A 571 -19.29 20.25 5.45
C GLY A 571 -19.27 19.21 6.57
N PHE A 572 -18.32 18.25 6.56
CA PHE A 572 -18.12 17.32 7.68
C PHE A 572 -17.35 17.96 8.84
N ALA A 573 -17.46 17.37 10.03
CA ALA A 573 -16.82 17.90 11.22
C ALA A 573 -15.31 17.62 11.31
N ALA A 574 -14.84 16.53 10.68
CA ALA A 574 -13.44 16.12 10.67
C ALA A 574 -13.19 15.08 9.56
N MET A 575 -11.92 14.92 9.18
CA MET A 575 -11.43 13.94 8.22
C MET A 575 -10.51 12.91 8.86
N SER A 576 -10.67 11.65 8.44
CA SER A 576 -9.66 10.61 8.63
C SER A 576 -8.88 10.41 7.33
N LEU A 577 -7.56 10.55 7.41
CA LEU A 577 -6.65 10.38 6.27
C LEU A 577 -6.06 8.97 6.17
N GLN A 578 -6.51 8.03 7.01
CA GLN A 578 -6.00 6.65 7.05
C GLN A 578 -6.43 5.79 5.85
N PRO A 579 -7.68 5.85 5.34
CA PRO A 579 -8.08 5.00 4.22
C PRO A 579 -7.30 5.32 2.94
N ASN A 580 -6.49 4.37 2.47
CA ASN A 580 -5.57 4.53 1.33
C ASN A 580 -6.19 4.21 -0.05
N ALA A 581 -7.52 4.13 -0.14
CA ALA A 581 -8.27 4.02 -1.39
C ALA A 581 -9.73 4.43 -1.17
N GLY A 582 -10.45 4.82 -2.23
CA GLY A 582 -11.89 5.13 -2.14
C GLY A 582 -12.72 3.99 -1.54
N ALA A 583 -12.48 2.75 -1.98
CA ALA A 583 -13.13 1.55 -1.42
C ALA A 583 -12.80 1.32 0.07
N GLN A 584 -11.60 1.70 0.52
CA GLN A 584 -11.26 1.69 1.94
C GLN A 584 -11.98 2.79 2.72
N GLY A 585 -12.18 3.96 2.11
CA GLY A 585 -12.99 5.04 2.68
C GLY A 585 -14.45 4.61 2.87
N GLU A 586 -15.04 3.94 1.87
CA GLU A 586 -16.37 3.32 1.98
C GLU A 586 -16.42 2.32 3.13
N TYR A 587 -15.51 1.34 3.16
CA TYR A 587 -15.46 0.33 4.23
C TYR A 587 -15.28 0.96 5.61
N ALA A 588 -14.36 1.92 5.76
CA ALA A 588 -14.13 2.63 7.01
C ALA A 588 -15.38 3.40 7.46
N GLY A 589 -16.04 4.12 6.56
CA GLY A 589 -17.29 4.84 6.84
C GLY A 589 -18.41 3.90 7.32
N LEU A 590 -18.57 2.74 6.66
CA LEU A 590 -19.54 1.72 7.07
C LEU A 590 -19.20 1.11 8.43
N MET A 591 -17.92 0.89 8.74
CA MET A 591 -17.47 0.42 10.05
C MET A 591 -17.71 1.45 11.15
N VAL A 592 -17.54 2.74 10.86
CA VAL A 592 -17.88 3.84 11.78
C VAL A 592 -19.39 3.92 12.02
N ILE A 593 -20.22 3.82 10.98
CA ILE A 593 -21.69 3.75 11.11
C ILE A 593 -22.09 2.56 11.99
N ARG A 594 -21.47 1.40 11.76
CA ARG A 594 -21.73 0.21 12.58
C ARG A 594 -21.33 0.42 14.03
N ALA A 595 -20.17 1.02 14.30
CA ALA A 595 -19.74 1.35 15.66
C ALA A 595 -20.71 2.34 16.33
N TYR A 596 -21.22 3.32 15.58
CA TYR A 596 -22.24 4.26 16.06
C TYR A 596 -23.57 3.58 16.43
N HIS A 597 -24.04 2.62 15.63
CA HIS A 597 -25.21 1.81 16.01
C HIS A 597 -24.94 0.98 17.26
N GLN A 598 -23.74 0.39 17.39
CA GLN A 598 -23.37 -0.39 18.56
C GLN A 598 -23.30 0.44 19.84
N ASP A 599 -22.74 1.65 19.78
CA ASP A 599 -22.67 2.58 20.91
C ASP A 599 -24.07 2.96 21.44
N ARG A 600 -25.06 3.07 20.53
CA ARG A 600 -26.46 3.34 20.88
C ARG A 600 -27.28 2.11 21.30
N GLY A 601 -26.68 0.91 21.30
CA GLY A 601 -27.37 -0.35 21.62
C GLY A 601 -28.16 -0.96 20.45
N ASP A 602 -28.12 -0.37 19.26
CA ASP A 602 -28.81 -0.83 18.04
C ASP A 602 -28.01 -1.92 17.29
N HIS A 603 -27.52 -2.94 18.01
CA HIS A 603 -26.63 -3.97 17.45
C HIS A 603 -27.21 -4.77 16.27
N HIS A 604 -28.53 -4.73 16.09
CA HIS A 604 -29.26 -5.46 15.06
C HIS A 604 -29.31 -4.73 13.71
N ARG A 605 -29.03 -3.42 13.66
CA ARG A 605 -29.08 -2.62 12.44
C ARG A 605 -27.93 -2.97 11.49
N ASN A 606 -28.25 -3.67 10.41
CA ASN A 606 -27.26 -4.13 9.41
C ASN A 606 -27.76 -4.10 7.96
N ILE A 607 -28.94 -3.53 7.68
CA ILE A 607 -29.42 -3.36 6.31
C ILE A 607 -28.77 -2.11 5.69
N ALA A 608 -28.11 -2.29 4.55
CA ALA A 608 -27.60 -1.20 3.72
C ALA A 608 -28.46 -1.09 2.45
N LEU A 609 -29.14 0.06 2.29
CA LEU A 609 -29.82 0.39 1.05
C LEU A 609 -28.79 0.91 0.04
N ILE A 610 -28.80 0.36 -1.18
CA ILE A 610 -27.84 0.72 -2.23
C ILE A 610 -28.58 0.85 -3.57
N PRO A 611 -28.59 2.03 -4.21
CA PRO A 611 -29.15 2.19 -5.55
C PRO A 611 -28.51 1.26 -6.57
N SER A 612 -29.29 0.77 -7.54
CA SER A 612 -28.78 -0.09 -8.62
C SER A 612 -27.69 0.57 -9.47
N SER A 613 -27.70 1.90 -9.54
CA SER A 613 -26.71 2.72 -10.25
C SER A 613 -25.37 2.85 -9.51
N ALA A 614 -25.31 2.53 -8.21
CA ALA A 614 -24.10 2.71 -7.41
C ALA A 614 -22.91 1.94 -8.01
N HIS A 615 -21.71 2.50 -7.84
CA HIS A 615 -20.46 1.85 -8.25
C HIS A 615 -20.33 0.47 -7.58
N GLY A 616 -19.63 -0.46 -8.23
CA GLY A 616 -19.53 -1.84 -7.75
C GLY A 616 -18.79 -1.99 -6.42
N THR A 617 -18.00 -0.99 -6.01
CA THR A 617 -17.34 -0.92 -4.71
C THR A 617 -18.34 -0.80 -3.58
N ASN A 618 -19.41 -0.01 -3.71
CA ASN A 618 -20.40 0.19 -2.65
C ASN A 618 -20.97 -1.13 -2.10
N PRO A 619 -21.57 -2.02 -2.91
CA PRO A 619 -22.06 -3.30 -2.43
C PRO A 619 -20.94 -4.25 -1.98
N ALA A 620 -19.74 -4.19 -2.58
CA ALA A 620 -18.61 -5.00 -2.13
C ALA A 620 -18.13 -4.57 -0.72
N SER A 621 -18.02 -3.26 -0.47
CA SER A 621 -17.67 -2.65 0.82
C SER A 621 -18.74 -2.95 1.88
N ALA A 622 -20.03 -2.91 1.52
CA ALA A 622 -21.12 -3.29 2.42
C ALA A 622 -21.10 -4.77 2.80
N ALA A 623 -20.88 -5.67 1.82
CA ALA A 623 -20.73 -7.10 2.08
C ALA A 623 -19.53 -7.38 3.01
N MET A 624 -18.42 -6.70 2.76
CA MET A 624 -17.20 -6.77 3.57
C MET A 624 -17.37 -6.17 4.98
N ALA A 625 -18.26 -5.19 5.15
CA ALA A 625 -18.67 -4.67 6.46
C ALA A 625 -19.75 -5.54 7.15
N GLY A 626 -20.05 -6.73 6.61
CA GLY A 626 -21.02 -7.66 7.18
C GLY A 626 -22.48 -7.20 7.08
N MET A 627 -22.78 -6.26 6.19
CA MET A 627 -24.12 -5.72 6.00
C MET A 627 -24.94 -6.54 5.01
N LYS A 628 -26.27 -6.53 5.19
CA LYS A 628 -27.23 -7.11 4.25
C LYS A 628 -27.64 -6.03 3.25
N ILE A 629 -27.36 -6.29 1.99
CA ILE A 629 -27.58 -5.31 0.91
C ILE A 629 -29.00 -5.44 0.38
N VAL A 630 -29.72 -4.34 0.35
CA VAL A 630 -31.04 -4.22 -0.25
C VAL A 630 -30.95 -3.21 -1.39
N VAL A 631 -31.10 -3.70 -2.62
CA VAL A 631 -30.97 -2.86 -3.82
C VAL A 631 -32.18 -1.95 -3.95
N VAL A 632 -31.97 -0.66 -4.15
CA VAL A 632 -33.00 0.34 -4.46
C VAL A 632 -33.03 0.54 -5.98
N LYS A 633 -34.22 0.62 -6.57
CA LYS A 633 -34.38 0.78 -8.01
C LYS A 633 -33.94 2.18 -8.47
N SER A 634 -33.62 2.26 -9.76
CA SER A 634 -33.50 3.52 -10.48
C SER A 634 -34.68 3.66 -11.46
N LEU A 635 -35.13 4.88 -11.67
CA LEU A 635 -36.10 5.24 -12.71
C LEU A 635 -35.44 5.20 -14.10
N GLU A 636 -36.23 5.20 -15.16
CA GLU A 636 -35.72 5.18 -16.55
C GLU A 636 -34.83 6.39 -16.88
N ASN A 637 -35.06 7.54 -16.24
CA ASN A 637 -34.25 8.74 -16.39
C ASN A 637 -32.93 8.71 -15.60
N GLY A 638 -32.65 7.60 -14.89
CA GLY A 638 -31.42 7.39 -14.13
C GLY A 638 -31.45 7.87 -12.68
N ASN A 639 -32.52 8.52 -12.22
CA ASN A 639 -32.68 8.93 -10.82
C ASN A 639 -32.99 7.75 -9.91
N ILE A 640 -32.82 7.91 -8.60
CA ILE A 640 -33.28 6.96 -7.60
C ILE A 640 -34.81 6.93 -7.58
N ASP A 641 -35.40 5.73 -7.56
CA ASP A 641 -36.83 5.56 -7.34
C ASP A 641 -37.13 5.82 -5.85
N VAL A 642 -37.54 7.06 -5.54
CA VAL A 642 -37.79 7.54 -4.18
C VAL A 642 -38.93 6.76 -3.50
N GLU A 643 -39.92 6.29 -4.26
CA GLU A 643 -41.03 5.53 -3.69
C GLU A 643 -40.61 4.09 -3.35
N ASP A 644 -39.81 3.45 -4.21
CA ASP A 644 -39.16 2.16 -3.89
C ASP A 644 -38.19 2.29 -2.70
N LEU A 645 -37.45 3.40 -2.61
CA LEU A 645 -36.59 3.72 -1.46
C LEU A 645 -37.41 3.78 -0.17
N LYS A 646 -38.48 4.59 -0.12
CA LYS A 646 -39.34 4.74 1.06
C LYS A 646 -39.95 3.40 1.47
N ALA A 647 -40.50 2.65 0.52
CA ALA A 647 -41.09 1.35 0.79
C ALA A 647 -40.08 0.37 1.42
N LYS A 648 -38.82 0.37 0.95
CA LYS A 648 -37.75 -0.46 1.51
C LYS A 648 -37.23 0.05 2.85
N ALA A 649 -37.14 1.36 3.02
CA ALA A 649 -36.77 1.98 4.29
C ALA A 649 -37.80 1.62 5.38
N GLU A 650 -39.10 1.72 5.09
CA GLU A 650 -40.19 1.32 5.99
C GLU A 650 -40.15 -0.18 6.28
N LEU A 651 -40.03 -1.02 5.25
CA LEU A 651 -39.96 -2.48 5.39
C LEU A 651 -38.79 -2.92 6.29
N HIS A 652 -37.68 -2.19 6.24
CA HIS A 652 -36.46 -2.50 6.99
C HIS A 652 -36.21 -1.57 8.17
N ALA A 653 -37.16 -0.71 8.57
CA ALA A 653 -36.93 0.39 9.50
C ALA A 653 -36.29 -0.03 10.83
N GLU A 654 -36.68 -1.19 11.37
CA GLU A 654 -36.10 -1.75 12.59
C GLU A 654 -34.62 -2.14 12.41
N ASN A 655 -34.23 -2.65 11.23
CA ASN A 655 -32.89 -3.17 10.97
C ASN A 655 -32.04 -2.27 10.04
N LEU A 656 -32.56 -1.09 9.65
CA LEU A 656 -31.93 -0.17 8.72
C LEU A 656 -30.67 0.44 9.35
N SER A 657 -29.53 0.25 8.69
CA SER A 657 -28.23 0.79 9.11
C SER A 657 -27.89 2.08 8.36
N CYS A 658 -27.94 2.05 7.03
CA CYS A 658 -27.53 3.19 6.20
C CYS A 658 -28.07 3.10 4.76
N LEU A 659 -27.97 4.22 4.06
CA LEU A 659 -28.03 4.33 2.60
C LEU A 659 -26.63 4.67 2.08
N MET A 660 -26.18 3.99 1.03
CA MET A 660 -25.00 4.40 0.27
C MET A 660 -25.45 5.09 -1.01
N VAL A 661 -25.24 6.40 -1.11
CA VAL A 661 -25.64 7.22 -2.26
C VAL A 661 -24.44 7.95 -2.86
N THR A 662 -24.44 8.11 -4.18
CA THR A 662 -23.43 8.89 -4.93
C THR A 662 -24.09 10.15 -5.46
N TYR A 663 -23.48 11.31 -5.23
CA TYR A 663 -24.03 12.60 -5.62
C TYR A 663 -22.96 13.50 -6.29
N PRO A 664 -23.17 13.96 -7.55
CA PRO A 664 -24.24 13.57 -8.46
C PRO A 664 -24.21 12.05 -8.74
N SER A 665 -25.30 11.50 -9.28
CA SER A 665 -25.40 10.06 -9.52
C SER A 665 -24.32 9.57 -10.50
N THR A 666 -24.08 8.27 -10.56
CA THR A 666 -23.13 7.67 -11.52
C THR A 666 -23.53 7.86 -12.99
N HIS A 667 -24.77 8.31 -13.25
CA HIS A 667 -25.23 8.76 -14.57
C HIS A 667 -24.84 10.21 -14.89
N GLY A 668 -24.24 10.94 -13.95
CA GLY A 668 -23.83 12.34 -14.12
C GLY A 668 -24.96 13.36 -13.94
N VAL A 669 -26.00 13.02 -13.17
CA VAL A 669 -27.19 13.87 -12.98
C VAL A 669 -27.34 14.27 -11.51
N PHE A 670 -27.68 15.53 -11.28
CA PHE A 670 -28.04 16.06 -9.96
C PHE A 670 -29.51 15.79 -9.64
N GLU A 671 -29.77 15.09 -8.54
CA GLU A 671 -31.13 14.79 -8.08
C GLU A 671 -31.60 15.85 -7.08
N GLU A 672 -32.76 16.47 -7.30
CA GLU A 672 -33.35 17.45 -6.37
C GLU A 672 -33.85 16.79 -5.07
N SER A 673 -34.23 15.52 -5.15
CA SER A 673 -34.80 14.74 -4.06
C SER A 673 -33.78 14.29 -3.02
N ILE A 674 -32.49 14.63 -3.15
CA ILE A 674 -31.44 14.15 -2.24
C ILE A 674 -31.69 14.54 -0.76
N ILE A 675 -32.29 15.71 -0.51
CA ILE A 675 -32.67 16.15 0.84
C ILE A 675 -33.77 15.25 1.41
N ASP A 676 -34.78 14.94 0.60
CA ASP A 676 -35.89 14.07 1.01
C ASP A 676 -35.41 12.64 1.22
N ILE A 677 -34.51 12.14 0.35
CA ILE A 677 -33.85 10.84 0.46
C ILE A 677 -33.11 10.73 1.80
N CYS A 678 -32.27 11.71 2.15
CA CYS A 678 -31.57 11.71 3.43
C CYS A 678 -32.56 11.76 4.62
N SER A 679 -33.62 12.55 4.51
CA SER A 679 -34.64 12.71 5.58
C SER A 679 -35.49 11.46 5.79
N VAL A 680 -35.65 10.60 4.78
CA VAL A 680 -36.33 9.30 4.91
C VAL A 680 -35.46 8.27 5.62
N ILE A 681 -34.13 8.38 5.47
CA ILE A 681 -33.18 7.42 6.07
C ILE A 681 -32.86 7.76 7.53
N HIS A 682 -32.79 9.05 7.86
CA HIS A 682 -32.67 9.55 9.24
C HIS A 682 -33.96 9.32 10.01
#